data_AF-A0A1L0DR91-F1
#
_entry.id   AF-A0A1L0DR91-F1
#
_cell.length_a   1.000
_cell.length_b   1.000
_cell.length_c   1.000
_cell.angle_alpha   90.00
_cell.angle_beta   90.00
_cell.angle_gamma   90.00
#
_symmetry.space_group_name_H-M   'P 1'
#
loop_
_entity.id
_entity.type
_entity.pdbx_description
1 polymer ?
#
loop_
_entity_poly.entity_id
_entity_poly.type
_entity_poly.pdbx_seq_one_letter_code
_entity_poly.pdbx_strand_id
1 'polypeptide(L)'
;MIPRAPQTRMTLLGIATVVVLFLLYSTSSSSFSLSSAPSVVYVDSKSGNVIENFVPGQGHGAGDSQGDAAAPVANDAVVKAGNGNDVEKSEKVEKEPIKVAEKEQAAAEQQIGGKQVMGSKPGDCVILGQRAKATFVTLARNLELYELVKAIRNVEDRFNRKFHYDWVFLNDEEFTQEFKDVTGSIVSGTAKYGLVPKEHWGYPDWVDQEKAKKGREAMKAAKIIYGESESYRHMCRFESGFFYRHELMQEYDWYWRVEPGIQIHCDLDYDLFRYMEENNKVYGFTISIHEFVKTIPTLWDTTKEFLKLHPEHVAKDNFMDFISDDNGETYNLCHFWSNFEVASLKFLRSKAYMDYFEHLDKSGGFFYERWGDAPVHSIAVSLFLPKDKIHYFHDVGYNHGVYTQCPLNLEFRKQHKCTCTPNSDFTFRGYSCGKKYFEKMGLEKPAEWVDYQSNARLIRFAVFALVLIFCGFILTKGSAYSPQSLVAVTPGTGDIQESVKDGVAENKQAEKAPDAKVDGAAAPDAPDAAAPAAGDVKAGDAKAPQAAAPAPGEKVNAVFVSLARNSDIASMSKSIRQIEDRFNKNYHYDWVFLNDEPFNDEFKKSISALVSGKASFGTIPKEHWSYPDWIDQEKAALAREAMVQKKVIYGGSVSYRHMCRFESGFFYRHELLQLYDYYWRVEPDIKIYCDIDYDIFKFMKDNDKMYGFTISLPEYKETIPTLWETTKKFIEENPNFVDPNSNMAWISDDNGNTYNGCHFWSNFEVGAFKLWRLEAYTKYFEYLDKAGGFFYERWGDAPVHSIAASLFIPKDKIHFFGDVGYYHVPFHNCPVDEETRTAKHCMCQPKDDFTWRGYSCTPKFFTQHGLKRPKGWENFTQ
;
A
#
# COMPACT_ATOMS: atom_id res chain seq x y z
N MET A 1 54.05 -3.81 50.83
CA MET A 1 52.98 -4.71 51.34
C MET A 1 51.62 -4.06 51.09
N ILE A 2 50.53 -4.78 51.35
CA ILE A 2 49.11 -4.54 50.96
C ILE A 2 48.75 -5.27 49.64
N PRO A 3 47.80 -6.23 49.65
CA PRO A 3 47.55 -7.14 48.54
C PRO A 3 46.54 -6.61 47.51
N ARG A 4 46.65 -7.08 46.25
CA ARG A 4 45.60 -6.93 45.23
C ARG A 4 44.49 -7.97 45.45
N ALA A 5 43.24 -7.53 45.44
CA ALA A 5 42.07 -8.41 45.33
C ALA A 5 41.90 -8.93 43.87
N PRO A 6 41.27 -10.09 43.65
CA PRO A 6 41.22 -10.73 42.33
C PRO A 6 40.30 -10.00 41.34
N GLN A 7 40.79 -9.89 40.10
CA GLN A 7 40.25 -9.04 39.03
C GLN A 7 38.89 -9.52 38.47
N THR A 8 38.46 -10.75 38.80
CA THR A 8 37.25 -11.40 38.29
C THR A 8 35.94 -10.75 38.75
N ARG A 9 35.90 -10.10 39.94
CA ARG A 9 34.68 -9.39 40.39
C ARG A 9 34.41 -8.10 39.61
N MET A 10 35.43 -7.39 39.13
CA MET A 10 35.21 -6.17 38.34
C MET A 10 34.68 -6.48 36.94
N THR A 11 35.11 -7.57 36.30
CA THR A 11 34.59 -7.96 34.98
C THR A 11 33.12 -8.38 35.05
N LEU A 12 32.74 -9.15 36.08
CA LEU A 12 31.33 -9.52 36.33
C LEU A 12 30.46 -8.29 36.63
N LEU A 13 30.94 -7.35 37.43
CA LEU A 13 30.21 -6.11 37.71
C LEU A 13 30.13 -5.20 36.46
N GLY A 14 31.19 -5.15 35.65
CA GLY A 14 31.21 -4.42 34.37
C GLY A 14 30.20 -4.98 33.37
N ILE A 15 30.16 -6.30 33.20
CA ILE A 15 29.18 -6.97 32.32
C ILE A 15 27.75 -6.77 32.86
N ALA A 16 27.52 -6.88 34.17
CA ALA A 16 26.22 -6.61 34.77
C ALA A 16 25.77 -5.16 34.55
N THR A 17 26.66 -4.18 34.75
CA THR A 17 26.37 -2.76 34.49
C THR A 17 26.14 -2.47 33.01
N VAL A 18 26.88 -3.11 32.09
CA VAL A 18 26.62 -3.00 30.64
C VAL A 18 25.28 -3.60 30.28
N VAL A 19 24.91 -4.78 30.80
CA VAL A 19 23.60 -5.40 30.55
C VAL A 19 22.45 -4.57 31.14
N VAL A 20 22.62 -4.00 32.34
CA VAL A 20 21.63 -3.10 32.95
C VAL A 20 21.52 -1.78 32.18
N LEU A 21 22.62 -1.22 31.68
CA LEU A 21 22.59 -0.05 30.80
C LEU A 21 21.95 -0.36 29.46
N PHE A 22 22.20 -1.54 28.87
CA PHE A 22 21.58 -1.95 27.60
C PHE A 22 20.07 -2.17 27.77
N LEU A 23 19.65 -2.77 28.89
CA LEU A 23 18.24 -2.89 29.27
C LEU A 23 17.60 -1.50 29.46
N LEU A 24 18.21 -0.61 30.27
CA LEU A 24 17.70 0.74 30.49
C LEU A 24 17.65 1.58 29.20
N TYR A 25 18.62 1.43 28.30
CA TYR A 25 18.61 2.07 26.98
C TYR A 25 17.48 1.53 26.10
N SER A 26 17.25 0.21 26.11
CA SER A 26 16.11 -0.42 25.42
C SER A 26 14.74 -0.06 25.99
N THR A 27 14.67 0.45 27.23
CA THR A 27 13.43 0.90 27.89
C THR A 27 13.30 2.43 28.01
N SER A 28 14.19 3.23 27.40
CA SER A 28 14.13 4.71 27.48
C SER A 28 14.14 5.44 26.13
N SER A 29 14.28 4.72 25.01
CA SER A 29 14.31 5.28 23.67
C SER A 29 12.91 5.41 23.02
N SER A 30 11.97 6.10 23.67
CA SER A 30 10.59 6.29 23.16
C SER A 30 9.94 7.63 23.53
N SER A 31 10.52 8.75 23.09
CA SER A 31 9.96 10.11 23.32
C SER A 31 10.29 11.12 22.20
N PHE A 32 10.05 10.77 20.93
CA PHE A 32 9.82 11.75 19.86
C PHE A 32 8.82 11.20 18.84
N SER A 33 7.96 12.07 18.31
CA SER A 33 6.82 11.68 17.47
C SER A 33 7.24 11.29 16.06
N LEU A 34 7.04 10.02 15.70
CA LEU A 34 6.77 9.59 14.32
C LEU A 34 5.35 9.02 14.28
N SER A 35 4.73 9.06 13.10
CA SER A 35 3.43 8.42 12.85
C SER A 35 3.46 6.95 13.27
N SER A 36 2.45 6.51 14.02
CA SER A 36 2.43 5.18 14.62
C SER A 36 2.25 4.11 13.56
N ALA A 37 3.20 3.18 13.47
CA ALA A 37 2.90 1.84 12.96
C ALA A 37 1.73 1.24 13.79
N PRO A 38 0.78 0.53 13.16
CA PRO A 38 -0.44 0.09 13.85
C PRO A 38 -0.11 -0.82 15.03
N SER A 39 -0.44 -0.35 16.23
CA SER A 39 -0.29 -1.12 17.46
C SER A 39 -1.21 -2.33 17.43
N VAL A 40 -0.64 -3.53 17.62
CA VAL A 40 -1.42 -4.77 17.69
C VAL A 40 -2.25 -4.74 18.97
N VAL A 41 -3.54 -4.45 18.81
CA VAL A 41 -4.52 -4.49 19.90
C VAL A 41 -4.78 -5.95 20.26
N TYR A 42 -4.23 -6.41 21.39
CA TYR A 42 -4.58 -7.70 21.96
C TYR A 42 -5.96 -7.58 22.60
N VAL A 43 -6.87 -8.46 22.20
CA VAL A 43 -8.25 -8.53 22.73
C VAL A 43 -8.43 -9.89 23.38
N ASP A 44 -8.97 -9.92 24.59
CA ASP A 44 -9.32 -11.18 25.24
C ASP A 44 -10.47 -11.87 24.49
N SER A 45 -10.22 -13.11 24.07
CA SER A 45 -11.12 -13.89 23.22
C SER A 45 -12.47 -14.28 23.85
N LYS A 46 -12.66 -14.08 25.16
CA LYS A 46 -13.91 -14.39 25.86
C LYS A 46 -14.72 -13.14 26.27
N SER A 47 -14.04 -12.05 26.60
CA SER A 47 -14.67 -10.83 27.14
C SER A 47 -14.69 -9.64 26.18
N GLY A 48 -13.97 -9.71 25.05
CA GLY A 48 -13.90 -8.61 24.08
C GLY A 48 -13.31 -7.32 24.69
N ASN A 49 -12.42 -7.46 25.67
CA ASN A 49 -11.72 -6.35 26.32
C ASN A 49 -10.31 -6.20 25.72
N VAL A 50 -9.88 -4.95 25.52
CA VAL A 50 -8.50 -4.64 25.13
C VAL A 50 -7.56 -4.96 26.29
N ILE A 51 -6.56 -5.80 26.04
CA ILE A 51 -5.52 -6.15 26.99
C ILE A 51 -4.39 -5.13 26.86
N GLU A 52 -4.53 -4.01 27.56
CA GLU A 52 -3.43 -3.08 27.78
C GLU A 52 -2.31 -3.83 28.55
N ASN A 53 -1.19 -4.09 27.86
CA ASN A 53 -0.01 -4.84 28.35
C ASN A 53 -0.15 -6.39 28.41
N PHE A 54 -0.60 -7.03 27.33
CA PHE A 54 -0.56 -8.51 27.21
C PHE A 54 0.87 -9.09 27.31
N VAL A 55 1.12 -9.93 28.32
CA VAL A 55 2.35 -10.71 28.49
C VAL A 55 2.06 -12.20 28.29
N PRO A 56 2.67 -12.90 27.31
CA PRO A 56 2.39 -14.32 27.07
C PRO A 56 2.80 -15.20 28.26
N GLY A 57 1.82 -15.90 28.86
CA GLY A 57 2.07 -17.00 29.80
C GLY A 57 1.41 -16.92 31.18
N GLN A 58 0.79 -15.80 31.57
CA GLN A 58 0.12 -15.67 32.88
C GLN A 58 -1.41 -15.84 32.78
N GLY A 59 -1.88 -17.08 32.99
CA GLY A 59 -3.30 -17.35 33.20
C GLY A 59 -3.79 -16.78 34.54
N HIS A 60 -4.90 -16.03 34.50
CA HIS A 60 -5.56 -15.51 35.69
C HIS A 60 -6.86 -16.30 35.96
N GLY A 61 -7.04 -16.73 37.22
CA GLY A 61 -8.17 -17.58 37.63
C GLY A 61 -9.45 -16.80 37.94
N ALA A 62 -10.58 -17.51 37.94
CA ALA A 62 -11.88 -16.97 38.34
C ALA A 62 -12.02 -16.86 39.87
N GLY A 63 -12.95 -16.03 40.33
CA GLY A 63 -13.39 -15.94 41.72
C GLY A 63 -14.80 -15.37 41.83
N ASP A 64 -15.70 -16.12 42.49
CA ASP A 64 -17.08 -15.70 42.76
C ASP A 64 -17.17 -14.65 43.88
N SER A 65 -18.19 -13.80 43.84
CA SER A 65 -19.05 -13.56 45.02
C SER A 65 -20.39 -12.92 44.63
N GLN A 66 -21.42 -13.19 45.43
CA GLN A 66 -22.81 -12.76 45.23
C GLN A 66 -23.11 -11.43 45.94
N GLY A 67 -24.23 -10.78 45.62
CA GLY A 67 -24.75 -9.63 46.39
C GLY A 67 -26.15 -9.17 45.96
N ASP A 68 -27.15 -9.39 46.82
CA ASP A 68 -28.56 -9.02 46.59
C ASP A 68 -28.89 -7.57 47.02
N ALA A 69 -29.74 -6.89 46.24
CA ALA A 69 -30.72 -5.86 46.69
C ALA A 69 -31.64 -5.50 45.50
N ALA A 70 -32.91 -5.91 45.47
CA ALA A 70 -34.06 -5.36 46.21
C ALA A 70 -34.58 -4.02 45.65
N ALA A 71 -35.84 -4.02 45.19
CA ALA A 71 -36.54 -2.85 44.62
C ALA A 71 -37.53 -2.21 45.62
N PRO A 72 -37.91 -0.93 45.42
CA PRO A 72 -39.15 -0.35 45.96
C PRO A 72 -40.28 -0.33 44.90
N VAL A 73 -41.53 -0.17 45.36
CA VAL A 73 -42.77 -0.36 44.57
C VAL A 73 -43.76 0.80 44.80
N ALA A 74 -44.56 1.12 43.78
CA ALA A 74 -45.73 2.04 43.78
C ALA A 74 -45.40 3.55 43.95
N ASN A 75 -46.24 4.51 43.51
CA ASN A 75 -47.70 4.50 43.36
C ASN A 75 -48.23 5.19 42.07
N ASP A 76 -49.51 4.92 41.78
CA ASP A 76 -50.31 5.51 40.71
C ASP A 76 -50.64 7.01 40.90
N ALA A 77 -50.90 7.69 39.77
CA ALA A 77 -51.68 8.92 39.73
C ALA A 77 -52.45 9.03 38.39
N VAL A 78 -53.73 8.62 38.39
CA VAL A 78 -54.62 8.73 37.21
C VAL A 78 -55.30 10.10 37.19
N VAL A 79 -55.19 10.83 36.07
CA VAL A 79 -56.04 11.99 35.74
C VAL A 79 -56.58 11.83 34.32
N LYS A 80 -57.87 12.16 34.11
CA LYS A 80 -58.57 11.97 32.83
C LYS A 80 -58.83 13.29 32.10
N ALA A 81 -58.67 13.21 30.77
CA ALA A 81 -59.47 13.86 29.73
C ALA A 81 -59.58 15.40 29.65
N GLY A 82 -59.27 15.92 28.46
CA GLY A 82 -59.76 17.20 27.94
C GLY A 82 -59.80 17.11 26.41
N ASN A 83 -60.97 17.29 25.80
CA ASN A 83 -61.12 17.20 24.34
C ASN A 83 -60.70 18.51 23.65
N GLY A 84 -60.10 18.38 22.47
CA GLY A 84 -59.94 19.46 21.49
C GLY A 84 -59.76 18.84 20.11
N ASN A 85 -60.75 18.98 19.23
CA ASN A 85 -60.64 18.53 17.85
C ASN A 85 -59.84 19.55 17.03
N ASP A 86 -59.05 19.08 16.08
CA ASP A 86 -59.16 19.56 14.70
C ASP A 86 -58.88 18.40 13.75
N VAL A 87 -59.52 18.40 12.58
CA VAL A 87 -59.54 17.26 11.65
C VAL A 87 -59.07 17.72 10.27
N GLU A 88 -57.84 17.36 9.92
CA GLU A 88 -57.34 17.45 8.55
C GLU A 88 -57.15 16.05 7.96
N LYS A 89 -57.53 15.88 6.68
CA LYS A 89 -57.55 14.56 6.04
C LYS A 89 -56.17 14.21 5.50
N SER A 90 -55.48 13.27 6.13
CA SER A 90 -54.44 12.49 5.45
C SER A 90 -55.09 11.39 4.61
N GLU A 91 -54.71 11.30 3.34
CA GLU A 91 -55.10 10.18 2.48
C GLU A 91 -54.35 8.92 2.93
N LYS A 92 -55.08 7.81 3.09
CA LYS A 92 -54.46 6.51 3.34
C LYS A 92 -53.81 6.01 2.06
N VAL A 93 -52.50 6.24 1.91
CA VAL A 93 -51.67 5.40 1.06
C VAL A 93 -51.63 4.01 1.71
N GLU A 94 -52.31 3.04 1.10
CA GLU A 94 -52.15 1.64 1.49
C GLU A 94 -50.73 1.20 1.12
N LYS A 95 -49.91 0.90 2.13
CA LYS A 95 -48.61 0.24 1.93
C LYS A 95 -48.89 -1.16 1.38
N GLU A 96 -48.80 -1.37 0.06
CA GLU A 96 -48.79 -2.73 -0.50
C GLU A 96 -47.65 -3.52 0.16
N PRO A 97 -47.86 -4.78 0.57
CA PRO A 97 -46.77 -5.64 1.01
C PRO A 97 -45.83 -5.88 -0.18
N ILE A 98 -44.52 -5.82 0.04
CA ILE A 98 -43.52 -6.04 -1.00
C ILE A 98 -43.67 -7.48 -1.51
N LYS A 99 -44.22 -7.61 -2.71
CA LYS A 99 -44.24 -8.86 -3.47
C LYS A 99 -42.80 -9.16 -3.88
N VAL A 100 -42.09 -9.97 -3.09
CA VAL A 100 -40.92 -10.72 -3.61
C VAL A 100 -41.41 -11.40 -4.89
N ALA A 101 -40.83 -11.05 -6.04
CA ALA A 101 -41.35 -11.58 -7.28
C ALA A 101 -41.08 -13.09 -7.28
N GLU A 102 -42.10 -13.92 -7.57
CA GLU A 102 -41.96 -15.39 -7.60
C GLU A 102 -40.79 -15.83 -8.50
N LYS A 103 -40.51 -15.03 -9.53
CA LYS A 103 -39.37 -15.10 -10.44
C LYS A 103 -38.00 -14.92 -9.76
N GLU A 104 -37.87 -14.05 -8.77
CA GLU A 104 -36.62 -13.82 -8.03
C GLU A 104 -36.33 -14.98 -7.08
N GLN A 105 -37.35 -15.45 -6.35
CA GLN A 105 -37.25 -16.65 -5.54
C GLN A 105 -36.89 -17.88 -6.40
N ALA A 106 -37.57 -18.09 -7.52
CA ALA A 106 -37.25 -19.17 -8.46
C ALA A 106 -35.83 -19.05 -9.05
N ALA A 107 -35.34 -17.84 -9.32
CA ALA A 107 -33.97 -17.62 -9.79
C ALA A 107 -32.92 -17.91 -8.70
N ALA A 108 -33.21 -17.57 -7.44
CA ALA A 108 -32.36 -17.92 -6.29
C ALA A 108 -32.35 -19.43 -6.07
N GLU A 109 -33.52 -20.08 -6.05
CA GLU A 109 -33.66 -21.54 -5.93
C GLU A 109 -32.95 -22.28 -7.07
N GLN A 110 -33.01 -21.78 -8.31
CA GLN A 110 -32.28 -22.33 -9.44
C GLN A 110 -30.75 -22.26 -9.26
N GLN A 111 -30.23 -21.13 -8.76
CA GLN A 111 -28.79 -20.96 -8.50
C GLN A 111 -28.31 -21.76 -7.28
N ILE A 112 -29.16 -21.92 -6.25
CA ILE A 112 -28.86 -22.69 -5.05
C ILE A 112 -28.94 -24.20 -5.35
N GLY A 113 -30.01 -24.67 -5.97
CA GLY A 113 -30.23 -26.08 -6.32
C GLY A 113 -29.42 -26.58 -7.53
N GLY A 114 -28.86 -25.67 -8.33
CA GLY A 114 -28.04 -26.00 -9.50
C GLY A 114 -26.82 -26.86 -9.17
N LYS A 115 -26.58 -27.88 -9.99
CA LYS A 115 -25.33 -28.67 -10.02
C LYS A 115 -24.75 -28.61 -11.43
N GLN A 116 -23.65 -27.86 -11.60
CA GLN A 116 -22.82 -27.88 -12.79
C GLN A 116 -21.44 -28.49 -12.48
N VAL A 117 -20.73 -28.89 -13.53
CA VAL A 117 -19.39 -29.50 -13.45
C VAL A 117 -18.39 -28.40 -13.07
N MET A 118 -17.47 -28.69 -12.14
CA MET A 118 -16.46 -27.73 -11.69
C MET A 118 -15.53 -27.29 -12.84
N GLY A 119 -15.29 -25.99 -12.97
CA GLY A 119 -14.21 -25.45 -13.79
C GLY A 119 -12.85 -25.72 -13.13
N SER A 120 -11.80 -25.81 -13.96
CA SER A 120 -10.44 -26.04 -13.47
C SER A 120 -9.79 -24.73 -13.02
N LYS A 121 -9.84 -24.47 -11.69
CA LYS A 121 -9.06 -23.45 -10.96
C LYS A 121 -9.31 -21.97 -11.32
N PRO A 122 -9.07 -21.02 -10.39
CA PRO A 122 -8.86 -19.62 -10.74
C PRO A 122 -7.62 -19.46 -11.64
N GLY A 123 -7.70 -18.59 -12.64
CA GLY A 123 -6.59 -18.22 -13.54
C GLY A 123 -6.59 -18.84 -14.94
N ASP A 124 -7.32 -19.92 -15.21
CA ASP A 124 -7.27 -20.62 -16.52
C ASP A 124 -8.18 -20.00 -17.62
N CYS A 125 -9.01 -19.00 -17.31
CA CYS A 125 -10.03 -18.47 -18.24
C CYS A 125 -9.60 -17.20 -18.98
N VAL A 126 -9.07 -17.36 -20.20
CA VAL A 126 -8.78 -16.26 -21.14
C VAL A 126 -10.08 -15.70 -21.73
N ILE A 127 -10.20 -14.37 -21.75
CA ILE A 127 -11.41 -13.59 -22.13
C ILE A 127 -12.01 -14.04 -23.47
N LEU A 128 -13.13 -14.79 -23.43
CA LEU A 128 -13.99 -15.09 -24.58
C LEU A 128 -15.41 -15.54 -24.14
N GLY A 129 -16.17 -14.63 -23.52
CA GLY A 129 -17.53 -14.91 -23.02
C GLY A 129 -18.39 -13.65 -22.87
N GLN A 130 -19.69 -13.81 -22.57
CA GLN A 130 -20.71 -12.74 -22.64
C GLN A 130 -20.55 -11.61 -21.59
N ARG A 131 -19.66 -11.75 -20.60
CA ARG A 131 -19.69 -11.07 -19.29
C ARG A 131 -20.91 -11.45 -18.45
N ALA A 132 -20.82 -11.26 -17.14
CA ALA A 132 -21.94 -11.46 -16.23
C ALA A 132 -22.84 -10.22 -16.23
N LYS A 133 -24.05 -10.34 -15.70
CA LYS A 133 -24.83 -9.16 -15.30
C LYS A 133 -24.33 -8.66 -13.94
N ALA A 134 -23.25 -7.88 -13.95
CA ALA A 134 -22.55 -7.49 -12.73
C ALA A 134 -22.16 -6.01 -12.73
N THR A 135 -21.93 -5.48 -11.53
CA THR A 135 -21.46 -4.11 -11.28
C THR A 135 -20.55 -4.08 -10.06
N PHE A 136 -19.67 -3.10 -9.99
CA PHE A 136 -19.16 -2.61 -8.71
C PHE A 136 -20.26 -1.82 -7.99
N VAL A 137 -20.27 -1.87 -6.65
CA VAL A 137 -21.13 -1.03 -5.82
C VAL A 137 -20.34 -0.39 -4.69
N THR A 138 -20.59 0.91 -4.48
CA THR A 138 -19.96 1.71 -3.43
C THR A 138 -21.00 2.63 -2.81
N LEU A 139 -21.19 2.53 -1.50
CA LEU A 139 -21.81 3.58 -0.70
C LEU A 139 -20.70 4.53 -0.25
N ALA A 140 -20.76 5.81 -0.63
CA ALA A 140 -19.75 6.80 -0.22
C ALA A 140 -20.28 8.23 -0.26
N ARG A 141 -19.83 9.07 0.67
CA ARG A 141 -20.24 10.48 0.75
C ARG A 141 -19.30 11.37 -0.06
N ASN A 142 -19.79 12.55 -0.43
CA ASN A 142 -19.03 13.58 -1.16
C ASN A 142 -17.65 13.88 -0.56
N LEU A 143 -17.54 13.88 0.78
CA LEU A 143 -16.29 14.16 1.51
C LEU A 143 -15.21 13.06 1.38
N GLU A 144 -15.58 11.87 0.92
CA GLU A 144 -14.70 10.68 0.84
C GLU A 144 -14.08 10.51 -0.56
N LEU A 145 -14.44 11.36 -1.52
CA LEU A 145 -14.03 11.33 -2.94
C LEU A 145 -12.55 10.96 -3.14
N TYR A 146 -11.64 11.67 -2.47
CA TYR A 146 -10.19 11.50 -2.70
C TYR A 146 -9.56 10.32 -1.94
N GLU A 147 -10.28 9.63 -1.04
CA GLU A 147 -9.89 8.29 -0.57
C GLU A 147 -10.52 7.18 -1.42
N LEU A 148 -11.76 7.37 -1.87
CA LEU A 148 -12.44 6.45 -2.78
C LEU A 148 -11.74 6.37 -4.14
N VAL A 149 -11.34 7.50 -4.72
CA VAL A 149 -10.68 7.55 -6.02
C VAL A 149 -9.37 6.77 -6.06
N LYS A 150 -8.67 6.63 -4.92
CA LYS A 150 -7.50 5.75 -4.79
C LYS A 150 -7.88 4.27 -4.87
N ALA A 151 -8.99 3.88 -4.25
CA ALA A 151 -9.56 2.54 -4.32
C ALA A 151 -10.08 2.21 -5.73
N ILE A 152 -10.87 3.10 -6.35
CA ILE A 152 -11.34 2.94 -7.74
C ILE A 152 -10.13 2.74 -8.67
N ARG A 153 -9.14 3.63 -8.61
CA ARG A 153 -7.91 3.52 -9.42
C ARG A 153 -7.20 2.20 -9.26
N ASN A 154 -7.12 1.69 -8.04
CA ASN A 154 -6.45 0.43 -7.75
C ASN A 154 -7.26 -0.78 -8.27
N VAL A 155 -8.58 -0.78 -8.16
CA VAL A 155 -9.46 -1.80 -8.78
C VAL A 155 -9.37 -1.76 -10.30
N GLU A 156 -9.35 -0.57 -10.90
CA GLU A 156 -9.15 -0.35 -12.33
C GLU A 156 -7.79 -0.90 -12.80
N ASP A 157 -6.69 -0.57 -12.11
CA ASP A 157 -5.33 -1.02 -12.46
C ASP A 157 -5.12 -2.54 -12.31
N ARG A 158 -5.80 -3.19 -11.36
CA ARG A 158 -5.65 -4.63 -11.09
C ARG A 158 -6.64 -5.52 -11.83
N PHE A 159 -7.85 -5.02 -12.11
CA PHE A 159 -8.96 -5.77 -12.68
C PHE A 159 -9.73 -4.99 -13.77
N ASN A 160 -10.38 -3.87 -13.44
CA ASN A 160 -11.51 -3.42 -14.26
C ASN A 160 -11.11 -2.89 -15.65
N ARG A 161 -9.89 -2.35 -15.82
CA ARG A 161 -9.31 -1.97 -17.13
C ARG A 161 -9.23 -3.14 -18.14
N LYS A 162 -9.48 -4.40 -17.71
CA LYS A 162 -9.53 -5.61 -18.55
C LYS A 162 -10.96 -6.08 -18.87
N PHE A 163 -11.95 -5.73 -18.05
CA PHE A 163 -13.30 -6.33 -18.07
C PHE A 163 -14.44 -5.31 -18.25
N HIS A 164 -14.20 -4.03 -17.94
CA HIS A 164 -15.09 -2.89 -18.17
C HIS A 164 -16.50 -3.04 -17.57
N TYR A 165 -16.60 -3.57 -16.36
CA TYR A 165 -17.85 -3.61 -15.61
C TYR A 165 -18.24 -2.22 -15.12
N ASP A 166 -19.56 -1.98 -15.06
CA ASP A 166 -20.16 -0.74 -14.57
C ASP A 166 -19.90 -0.55 -13.06
N TRP A 167 -20.03 0.68 -12.59
CA TRP A 167 -19.85 1.06 -11.19
C TRP A 167 -21.04 1.89 -10.71
N VAL A 168 -21.77 1.38 -9.71
CA VAL A 168 -22.89 2.08 -9.06
C VAL A 168 -22.39 2.74 -7.78
N PHE A 169 -22.46 4.06 -7.75
CA PHE A 169 -22.21 4.89 -6.56
C PHE A 169 -23.54 5.28 -5.92
N LEU A 170 -23.66 5.06 -4.60
CA LEU A 170 -24.84 5.38 -3.78
C LEU A 170 -24.41 6.31 -2.64
N ASN A 171 -25.29 7.24 -2.25
CA ASN A 171 -25.05 8.22 -1.17
C ASN A 171 -26.38 8.64 -0.53
N ASP A 172 -26.38 8.99 0.75
CA ASP A 172 -27.54 9.55 1.46
C ASP A 172 -27.75 11.05 1.16
N GLU A 173 -26.75 11.69 0.53
CA GLU A 173 -26.83 13.02 -0.06
C GLU A 173 -26.72 12.99 -1.59
N GLU A 174 -27.10 14.09 -2.25
CA GLU A 174 -26.81 14.27 -3.68
C GLU A 174 -25.30 14.33 -3.94
N PHE A 175 -24.84 13.61 -4.97
CA PHE A 175 -23.45 13.64 -5.39
C PHE A 175 -23.09 14.96 -6.07
N THR A 176 -22.00 15.61 -5.63
CA THR A 176 -21.47 16.83 -6.25
C THR A 176 -21.01 16.59 -7.68
N GLN A 177 -20.95 17.67 -8.46
CA GLN A 177 -20.45 17.59 -9.83
C GLN A 177 -18.97 17.16 -9.87
N GLU A 178 -18.13 17.67 -8.96
CA GLU A 178 -16.73 17.21 -8.78
C GLU A 178 -16.64 15.70 -8.53
N PHE A 179 -17.54 15.13 -7.73
CA PHE A 179 -17.55 13.68 -7.48
C PHE A 179 -17.86 12.91 -8.78
N LYS A 180 -18.88 13.35 -9.52
CA LYS A 180 -19.33 12.73 -10.78
C LYS A 180 -18.24 12.81 -11.86
N ASP A 181 -17.61 13.97 -12.04
CA ASP A 181 -16.60 14.16 -13.08
C ASP A 181 -15.29 13.43 -12.75
N VAL A 182 -14.80 13.49 -11.50
CA VAL A 182 -13.56 12.80 -11.11
C VAL A 182 -13.75 11.28 -11.15
N THR A 183 -14.82 10.73 -10.58
CA THR A 183 -15.03 9.26 -10.61
C THR A 183 -15.40 8.76 -12.01
N GLY A 184 -16.23 9.50 -12.76
CA GLY A 184 -16.62 9.17 -14.13
C GLY A 184 -15.46 9.23 -15.13
N SER A 185 -14.42 10.03 -14.87
CA SER A 185 -13.18 10.02 -15.66
C SER A 185 -12.30 8.79 -15.42
N ILE A 186 -12.47 8.09 -14.30
CA ILE A 186 -11.56 7.03 -13.84
C ILE A 186 -12.14 5.63 -14.07
N VAL A 187 -13.45 5.45 -13.94
CA VAL A 187 -14.14 4.16 -14.17
C VAL A 187 -14.10 3.81 -15.66
N SER A 188 -13.68 2.58 -16.00
CA SER A 188 -13.56 2.14 -17.41
C SER A 188 -14.77 1.36 -17.94
N GLY A 189 -15.80 1.15 -17.12
CA GLY A 189 -17.18 0.83 -17.52
C GLY A 189 -18.10 2.06 -17.40
N THR A 190 -19.41 1.86 -17.20
CA THR A 190 -20.34 2.97 -16.96
C THR A 190 -20.39 3.34 -15.48
N ALA A 191 -20.06 4.59 -15.13
CA ALA A 191 -20.35 5.13 -13.80
C ALA A 191 -21.84 5.56 -13.69
N LYS A 192 -22.54 5.08 -12.66
CA LYS A 192 -23.96 5.35 -12.39
C LYS A 192 -24.10 5.88 -10.95
N TYR A 193 -24.93 6.91 -10.74
CA TYR A 193 -25.02 7.63 -9.46
C TYR A 193 -26.47 7.64 -8.95
N GLY A 194 -26.69 7.17 -7.72
CA GLY A 194 -28.01 7.08 -7.10
C GLY A 194 -28.08 7.77 -5.73
N LEU A 195 -29.18 8.47 -5.47
CA LEU A 195 -29.54 9.00 -4.15
C LEU A 195 -30.33 7.94 -3.39
N VAL A 196 -29.90 7.60 -2.17
CA VAL A 196 -30.59 6.62 -1.33
C VAL A 196 -31.99 7.13 -0.92
N PRO A 197 -33.07 6.37 -1.14
CA PRO A 197 -34.41 6.74 -0.67
C PRO A 197 -34.48 6.90 0.86
N LYS A 198 -35.22 7.91 1.33
CA LYS A 198 -35.24 8.32 2.76
C LYS A 198 -35.85 7.26 3.68
N GLU A 199 -36.74 6.44 3.15
CA GLU A 199 -37.32 5.24 3.78
C GLU A 199 -36.27 4.14 4.05
N HIS A 200 -35.20 4.10 3.25
CA HIS A 200 -34.07 3.20 3.44
C HIS A 200 -33.03 3.80 4.41
N TRP A 201 -32.85 5.12 4.37
CA TRP A 201 -31.92 5.87 5.23
C TRP A 201 -32.62 6.74 6.29
N GLY A 202 -33.30 6.06 7.22
CA GLY A 202 -34.02 6.70 8.33
C GLY A 202 -34.35 5.74 9.46
N TYR A 203 -35.09 6.22 10.46
CA TYR A 203 -35.69 5.38 11.50
C TYR A 203 -37.05 4.85 11.03
N PRO A 204 -37.29 3.53 11.12
CA PRO A 204 -38.63 2.96 10.92
C PRO A 204 -39.64 3.41 11.99
N ASP A 205 -40.93 3.36 11.62
CA ASP A 205 -42.09 3.73 12.47
C ASP A 205 -42.12 3.04 13.85
N TRP A 206 -41.43 1.90 14.01
CA TRP A 206 -41.39 1.07 15.22
C TRP A 206 -40.14 1.27 16.10
N VAL A 207 -39.24 2.19 15.75
CA VAL A 207 -37.99 2.41 16.50
C VAL A 207 -38.10 3.60 17.45
N ASP A 208 -37.99 3.31 18.75
CA ASP A 208 -37.87 4.34 19.79
C ASP A 208 -36.51 5.05 19.66
N GLN A 209 -36.54 6.27 19.14
CA GLN A 209 -35.34 7.07 18.87
C GLN A 209 -34.64 7.52 20.16
N GLU A 210 -35.35 7.71 21.28
CA GLU A 210 -34.74 8.05 22.57
C GLU A 210 -34.10 6.82 23.23
N LYS A 211 -34.66 5.61 23.05
CA LYS A 211 -33.98 4.36 23.40
C LYS A 211 -32.73 4.14 22.53
N ALA A 212 -32.82 4.34 21.22
CA ALA A 212 -31.68 4.22 20.32
C ALA A 212 -30.55 5.21 20.67
N LYS A 213 -30.90 6.48 20.94
CA LYS A 213 -29.98 7.51 21.40
C LYS A 213 -29.27 7.15 22.72
N LYS A 214 -30.00 6.67 23.73
CA LYS A 214 -29.40 6.15 24.98
C LYS A 214 -28.47 4.97 24.73
N GLY A 215 -28.78 4.11 23.77
CA GLY A 215 -27.87 3.06 23.28
C GLY A 215 -26.56 3.63 22.71
N ARG A 216 -26.64 4.67 21.87
CA ARG A 216 -25.46 5.38 21.34
C ARG A 216 -24.62 6.02 22.45
N GLU A 217 -25.26 6.70 23.40
CA GLU A 217 -24.62 7.32 24.57
C GLU A 217 -23.90 6.29 25.46
N ALA A 218 -24.54 5.14 25.73
CA ALA A 218 -23.94 4.04 26.49
C ALA A 218 -22.75 3.40 25.76
N MET A 219 -22.87 3.14 24.46
CA MET A 219 -21.76 2.59 23.66
C MET A 219 -20.59 3.58 23.51
N LYS A 220 -20.87 4.90 23.51
CA LYS A 220 -19.85 5.96 23.59
C LYS A 220 -19.06 5.86 24.89
N ALA A 221 -19.75 5.79 26.03
CA ALA A 221 -19.12 5.66 27.35
C ALA A 221 -18.29 4.38 27.47
N ALA A 222 -18.74 3.29 26.84
CA ALA A 222 -18.01 2.02 26.75
C ALA A 222 -16.83 2.02 25.73
N LYS A 223 -16.55 3.14 25.06
CA LYS A 223 -15.51 3.30 24.02
C LYS A 223 -15.62 2.29 22.86
N ILE A 224 -16.83 1.85 22.52
CA ILE A 224 -17.06 0.92 21.40
C ILE A 224 -16.86 1.66 20.07
N ILE A 225 -16.16 1.04 19.12
CA ILE A 225 -15.90 1.65 17.80
C ILE A 225 -17.21 1.90 17.04
N TYR A 226 -17.37 3.13 16.54
CA TYR A 226 -18.63 3.68 16.00
C TYR A 226 -19.83 3.64 16.97
N GLY A 227 -19.59 3.40 18.27
CA GLY A 227 -20.64 3.23 19.28
C GLY A 227 -21.62 4.39 19.36
N GLU A 228 -21.12 5.63 19.24
CA GLU A 228 -21.95 6.84 19.21
C GLU A 228 -22.57 7.18 17.85
N SER A 229 -22.15 6.52 16.77
CA SER A 229 -22.47 6.95 15.41
C SER A 229 -23.88 6.54 14.99
N GLU A 230 -24.64 7.52 14.54
CA GLU A 230 -26.01 7.39 14.05
C GLU A 230 -26.02 6.97 12.57
N SER A 231 -25.30 7.70 11.72
CA SER A 231 -25.14 7.38 10.29
C SER A 231 -24.51 6.00 10.07
N TYR A 232 -23.61 5.53 10.93
CA TYR A 232 -23.06 4.17 10.84
C TYR A 232 -24.13 3.08 11.01
N ARG A 233 -25.19 3.33 11.78
CA ARG A 233 -26.31 2.39 11.96
C ARG A 233 -27.27 2.42 10.77
N HIS A 234 -27.53 3.60 10.20
CA HIS A 234 -28.25 3.70 8.94
C HIS A 234 -27.48 3.01 7.80
N MET A 235 -26.15 3.14 7.76
CA MET A 235 -25.28 2.40 6.84
C MET A 235 -25.40 0.87 7.02
N CYS A 236 -25.19 0.33 8.21
CA CYS A 236 -25.28 -1.12 8.42
C CYS A 236 -26.69 -1.67 8.13
N ARG A 237 -27.75 -0.90 8.39
CA ARG A 237 -29.12 -1.25 7.96
C ARG A 237 -29.29 -1.18 6.43
N PHE A 238 -28.70 -0.17 5.77
CA PHE A 238 -28.77 0.01 4.32
C PHE A 238 -28.06 -1.11 3.56
N GLU A 239 -26.85 -1.47 3.99
CA GLU A 239 -26.09 -2.60 3.46
C GLU A 239 -26.82 -3.93 3.74
N SER A 240 -27.32 -4.14 4.97
CA SER A 240 -28.10 -5.35 5.27
C SER A 240 -29.40 -5.49 4.46
N GLY A 241 -30.05 -4.36 4.13
CA GLY A 241 -31.46 -4.35 3.78
C GLY A 241 -31.83 -3.81 2.41
N PHE A 242 -31.05 -2.90 1.82
CA PHE A 242 -31.60 -1.96 0.83
C PHE A 242 -30.73 -1.67 -0.39
N PHE A 243 -29.39 -1.76 -0.34
CA PHE A 243 -28.56 -1.44 -1.51
C PHE A 243 -28.94 -2.29 -2.73
N TYR A 244 -29.12 -3.61 -2.55
CA TYR A 244 -29.52 -4.57 -3.59
C TYR A 244 -30.95 -4.35 -4.13
N ARG A 245 -31.76 -3.50 -3.47
CA ARG A 245 -33.11 -3.09 -3.89
C ARG A 245 -33.14 -1.76 -4.64
N HIS A 246 -32.06 -0.96 -4.58
CA HIS A 246 -31.96 0.33 -5.27
C HIS A 246 -32.19 0.18 -6.79
N GLU A 247 -32.84 1.14 -7.44
CA GLU A 247 -33.25 1.04 -8.85
C GLU A 247 -32.08 0.71 -9.80
N LEU A 248 -30.94 1.39 -9.64
CA LEU A 248 -29.71 1.14 -10.39
C LEU A 248 -29.13 -0.28 -10.22
N MET A 249 -29.53 -1.02 -9.18
CA MET A 249 -29.07 -2.40 -8.98
C MET A 249 -29.97 -3.43 -9.67
N GLN A 250 -31.16 -3.06 -10.16
CA GLN A 250 -32.17 -3.99 -10.66
C GLN A 250 -31.84 -4.64 -12.02
N GLU A 251 -30.93 -4.05 -12.80
CA GLU A 251 -30.47 -4.63 -14.06
C GLU A 251 -29.45 -5.78 -13.90
N TYR A 252 -28.84 -5.90 -12.71
CA TYR A 252 -27.75 -6.83 -12.40
C TYR A 252 -28.20 -8.06 -11.58
N ASP A 253 -27.44 -9.14 -11.74
CA ASP A 253 -27.54 -10.40 -11.00
C ASP A 253 -26.42 -10.55 -9.93
N TRP A 254 -25.35 -9.75 -10.03
CA TRP A 254 -24.15 -9.82 -9.19
C TRP A 254 -23.66 -8.42 -8.80
N TYR A 255 -22.96 -8.32 -7.65
CA TYR A 255 -22.25 -7.11 -7.22
C TYR A 255 -20.85 -7.44 -6.71
N TRP A 256 -19.92 -6.49 -6.83
CA TRP A 256 -18.68 -6.44 -6.05
C TRP A 256 -18.69 -5.17 -5.21
N ARG A 257 -18.78 -5.29 -3.88
CA ARG A 257 -18.70 -4.15 -2.96
C ARG A 257 -17.27 -3.64 -2.85
N VAL A 258 -17.08 -2.33 -3.00
CA VAL A 258 -15.78 -1.64 -2.90
C VAL A 258 -15.92 -0.41 -2.02
N GLU A 259 -15.18 -0.38 -0.92
CA GLU A 259 -15.12 0.72 0.04
C GLU A 259 -13.99 1.74 -0.27
N PRO A 260 -14.08 2.98 0.24
CA PRO A 260 -12.95 3.90 0.26
C PRO A 260 -11.72 3.31 1.00
N GLY A 261 -10.51 3.57 0.49
CA GLY A 261 -9.27 3.19 1.17
C GLY A 261 -8.86 1.70 1.10
N ILE A 262 -9.55 0.87 0.31
CA ILE A 262 -9.11 -0.52 0.06
C ILE A 262 -7.88 -0.60 -0.84
N GLN A 263 -7.20 -1.76 -0.85
CA GLN A 263 -6.14 -2.08 -1.81
C GLN A 263 -6.24 -3.54 -2.28
N ILE A 264 -6.39 -3.74 -3.58
CA ILE A 264 -6.07 -4.96 -4.31
C ILE A 264 -4.56 -4.94 -4.62
N HIS A 265 -3.85 -5.95 -4.14
CA HIS A 265 -2.40 -6.01 -4.17
C HIS A 265 -1.82 -6.70 -5.40
N CYS A 266 -2.60 -7.59 -6.04
CA CYS A 266 -2.20 -8.51 -7.11
C CYS A 266 -2.99 -8.23 -8.39
N ASP A 267 -2.41 -8.47 -9.57
CA ASP A 267 -3.15 -8.45 -10.83
C ASP A 267 -4.15 -9.62 -10.89
N LEU A 268 -5.39 -9.30 -11.22
CA LEU A 268 -6.47 -10.27 -11.38
C LEU A 268 -6.71 -10.45 -12.87
N ASP A 269 -6.25 -11.59 -13.40
CA ASP A 269 -6.19 -11.87 -14.85
C ASP A 269 -7.35 -12.73 -15.36
N TYR A 270 -8.36 -12.97 -14.52
CA TYR A 270 -9.61 -13.65 -14.86
C TYR A 270 -10.81 -12.85 -14.34
N ASP A 271 -11.99 -13.09 -14.92
CA ASP A 271 -13.24 -12.42 -14.53
C ASP A 271 -13.84 -13.07 -13.28
N LEU A 272 -13.84 -12.34 -12.15
CA LEU A 272 -14.33 -12.84 -10.86
C LEU A 272 -15.84 -13.12 -10.86
N PHE A 273 -16.64 -12.34 -11.59
CA PHE A 273 -18.09 -12.56 -11.67
C PHE A 273 -18.41 -13.80 -12.50
N ARG A 274 -17.70 -13.99 -13.62
CA ARG A 274 -17.83 -15.20 -14.45
C ARG A 274 -17.32 -16.43 -13.73
N TYR A 275 -16.23 -16.34 -12.97
CA TYR A 275 -15.76 -17.42 -12.11
C TYR A 275 -16.85 -17.86 -11.12
N MET A 276 -17.52 -16.92 -10.45
CA MET A 276 -18.60 -17.21 -9.50
C MET A 276 -19.85 -17.81 -10.18
N GLU A 277 -20.20 -17.33 -11.37
CA GLU A 277 -21.31 -17.85 -12.20
C GLU A 277 -21.03 -19.28 -12.71
N GLU A 278 -19.88 -19.48 -13.37
CA GLU A 278 -19.50 -20.73 -14.02
C GLU A 278 -19.10 -21.83 -13.02
N ASN A 279 -18.60 -21.46 -11.82
CA ASN A 279 -18.34 -22.40 -10.72
C ASN A 279 -19.48 -22.49 -9.71
N ASN A 280 -20.68 -22.01 -10.08
CA ASN A 280 -21.94 -22.27 -9.37
C ASN A 280 -21.92 -21.81 -7.89
N LYS A 281 -21.29 -20.66 -7.64
CA LYS A 281 -21.16 -20.02 -6.33
C LYS A 281 -22.25 -18.97 -6.11
N VAL A 282 -22.31 -18.41 -4.90
CA VAL A 282 -23.30 -17.39 -4.52
C VAL A 282 -22.67 -16.24 -3.74
N TYR A 283 -21.71 -16.51 -2.85
CA TYR A 283 -21.07 -15.52 -1.99
C TYR A 283 -19.56 -15.75 -1.89
N GLY A 284 -18.75 -14.73 -2.17
CA GLY A 284 -17.29 -14.81 -2.21
C GLY A 284 -16.61 -13.69 -1.42
N PHE A 285 -15.63 -14.04 -0.58
CA PHE A 285 -14.99 -13.14 0.38
C PHE A 285 -13.45 -13.30 0.42
N THR A 286 -12.74 -12.33 0.99
CA THR A 286 -11.27 -12.36 1.22
C THR A 286 -10.84 -12.32 2.69
N ILE A 287 -11.65 -11.79 3.61
CA ILE A 287 -11.32 -11.69 5.04
C ILE A 287 -12.47 -12.24 5.89
N SER A 288 -12.13 -12.96 6.96
CA SER A 288 -13.08 -13.38 8.00
C SER A 288 -12.49 -13.18 9.41
N ILE A 289 -13.35 -12.82 10.36
CA ILE A 289 -12.97 -12.27 11.67
C ILE A 289 -14.06 -12.55 12.72
N HIS A 290 -13.72 -12.44 14.00
CA HIS A 290 -14.71 -12.47 15.09
C HIS A 290 -15.27 -11.05 15.31
N GLU A 291 -16.59 -10.90 15.45
CA GLU A 291 -17.22 -9.62 15.85
C GLU A 291 -17.07 -9.37 17.36
N PHE A 292 -17.10 -8.12 17.77
CA PHE A 292 -17.13 -7.74 19.18
C PHE A 292 -18.53 -7.96 19.77
N VAL A 293 -18.76 -9.03 20.52
CA VAL A 293 -20.07 -9.41 21.10
C VAL A 293 -20.89 -8.24 21.72
N LYS A 294 -20.24 -7.19 22.23
CA LYS A 294 -20.87 -5.97 22.77
C LYS A 294 -21.62 -5.11 21.74
N THR A 295 -21.47 -5.36 20.44
CA THR A 295 -22.16 -4.65 19.34
C THR A 295 -23.42 -5.38 18.86
N ILE A 296 -23.52 -6.68 19.18
CA ILE A 296 -24.53 -7.62 18.70
C ILE A 296 -25.11 -8.54 19.82
N PRO A 297 -25.23 -8.13 21.10
CA PRO A 297 -25.55 -9.06 22.19
C PRO A 297 -26.87 -9.84 22.05
N THR A 298 -27.87 -9.36 21.29
CA THR A 298 -29.11 -10.13 21.04
C THR A 298 -29.22 -10.76 19.64
N LEU A 299 -28.29 -10.48 18.72
CA LEU A 299 -28.39 -10.91 17.30
C LEU A 299 -28.60 -12.42 17.13
N TRP A 300 -27.89 -13.24 17.91
CA TRP A 300 -28.04 -14.70 17.81
C TRP A 300 -29.33 -15.23 18.40
N ASP A 301 -29.86 -14.61 19.46
CA ASP A 301 -31.14 -15.03 20.04
C ASP A 301 -32.31 -14.65 19.11
N THR A 302 -32.30 -13.45 18.52
CA THR A 302 -33.23 -13.09 17.44
C THR A 302 -33.06 -14.00 16.21
N THR A 303 -31.84 -14.43 15.86
CA THR A 303 -31.63 -15.43 14.80
C THR A 303 -32.29 -16.77 15.16
N LYS A 304 -32.11 -17.26 16.40
CA LYS A 304 -32.77 -18.49 16.88
C LYS A 304 -34.29 -18.35 16.99
N GLU A 305 -34.84 -17.15 17.15
CA GLU A 305 -36.28 -16.89 17.05
C GLU A 305 -36.75 -17.01 15.59
N PHE A 306 -36.06 -16.37 14.65
CA PHE A 306 -36.33 -16.54 13.21
C PHE A 306 -36.30 -18.01 12.77
N LEU A 307 -35.27 -18.76 13.14
CA LEU A 307 -35.10 -20.17 12.76
C LEU A 307 -36.20 -21.11 13.31
N LYS A 308 -36.87 -20.73 14.40
CA LYS A 308 -38.04 -21.46 14.94
C LYS A 308 -39.33 -21.14 14.19
N LEU A 309 -39.42 -19.92 13.63
CA LEU A 309 -40.57 -19.46 12.83
C LEU A 309 -40.46 -19.94 11.37
N HIS A 310 -39.24 -20.02 10.84
CA HIS A 310 -38.94 -20.31 9.44
C HIS A 310 -37.90 -21.44 9.25
N PRO A 311 -38.19 -22.67 9.73
CA PRO A 311 -37.30 -23.82 9.51
C PRO A 311 -37.14 -24.18 8.02
N GLU A 312 -38.06 -23.77 7.15
CA GLU A 312 -38.02 -24.00 5.70
C GLU A 312 -36.88 -23.27 4.98
N HIS A 313 -36.36 -22.17 5.55
CA HIS A 313 -35.25 -21.40 4.96
C HIS A 313 -33.87 -21.98 5.27
N VAL A 314 -33.78 -22.95 6.18
CA VAL A 314 -32.50 -23.53 6.60
C VAL A 314 -32.04 -24.54 5.55
N ALA A 315 -30.94 -24.21 4.86
CA ALA A 315 -30.34 -25.12 3.90
C ALA A 315 -29.87 -26.40 4.62
N LYS A 316 -30.09 -27.57 4.01
CA LYS A 316 -29.78 -28.86 4.63
C LYS A 316 -28.28 -29.03 4.90
N ASP A 317 -27.46 -28.71 3.91
CA ASP A 317 -26.00 -28.90 3.93
C ASP A 317 -25.29 -27.55 4.18
N ASN A 318 -25.80 -26.78 5.16
CA ASN A 318 -25.38 -25.41 5.50
C ASN A 318 -24.00 -25.35 6.22
N PHE A 319 -23.65 -24.15 6.69
CA PHE A 319 -22.36 -23.83 7.31
C PHE A 319 -22.48 -23.40 8.79
N MET A 320 -23.47 -23.95 9.52
CA MET A 320 -23.61 -23.74 10.98
C MET A 320 -22.29 -24.00 11.72
N ASP A 321 -21.48 -24.97 11.28
CA ASP A 321 -20.19 -25.32 11.89
C ASP A 321 -19.10 -24.24 11.75
N PHE A 322 -19.30 -23.23 10.90
CA PHE A 322 -18.48 -22.02 10.85
C PHE A 322 -18.91 -20.98 11.90
N ILE A 323 -20.22 -20.74 12.06
CA ILE A 323 -20.77 -19.70 12.96
C ILE A 323 -21.07 -20.17 14.39
N SER A 324 -21.11 -21.48 14.65
CA SER A 324 -21.29 -22.05 15.99
C SER A 324 -20.33 -23.22 16.21
N ASP A 325 -19.86 -23.38 17.45
CA ASP A 325 -19.06 -24.54 17.89
C ASP A 325 -19.92 -25.58 18.66
N ASP A 326 -21.22 -25.32 18.85
CA ASP A 326 -22.15 -26.08 19.68
C ASP A 326 -23.49 -26.38 18.96
N ASN A 327 -23.43 -26.54 17.62
CA ASN A 327 -24.56 -26.85 16.72
C ASN A 327 -25.70 -25.82 16.70
N GLY A 328 -25.43 -24.59 17.15
CA GLY A 328 -26.33 -23.44 17.05
C GLY A 328 -26.86 -22.91 18.39
N GLU A 329 -26.46 -23.47 19.53
CA GLU A 329 -26.86 -22.93 20.84
C GLU A 329 -26.27 -21.52 21.06
N THR A 330 -25.00 -21.32 20.73
CA THR A 330 -24.31 -20.02 20.76
C THR A 330 -23.64 -19.64 19.43
N TYR A 331 -23.53 -18.34 19.20
CA TYR A 331 -22.76 -17.77 18.07
C TYR A 331 -21.31 -17.58 18.51
N ASN A 332 -20.38 -18.19 17.76
CA ASN A 332 -18.94 -18.09 18.02
C ASN A 332 -18.31 -16.77 17.50
N LEU A 333 -19.14 -15.84 17.04
CA LEU A 333 -18.80 -14.50 16.53
C LEU A 333 -18.13 -14.45 15.13
N CYS A 334 -17.86 -15.60 14.49
CA CYS A 334 -17.22 -15.65 13.19
C CYS A 334 -18.12 -15.14 12.05
N HIS A 335 -17.57 -14.20 11.27
CA HIS A 335 -18.22 -13.66 10.08
C HIS A 335 -17.19 -13.37 8.96
N PHE A 336 -17.68 -13.28 7.72
CA PHE A 336 -16.99 -12.73 6.55
C PHE A 336 -17.08 -11.20 6.58
N TRP A 337 -16.04 -10.51 6.12
CA TRP A 337 -15.93 -9.06 6.29
C TRP A 337 -16.42 -8.31 5.04
N SER A 338 -17.64 -7.75 5.12
CA SER A 338 -18.48 -7.30 3.99
C SER A 338 -17.91 -6.22 3.06
N ASN A 339 -16.84 -5.52 3.46
CA ASN A 339 -16.13 -4.56 2.60
C ASN A 339 -15.43 -5.22 1.39
N PHE A 340 -15.27 -6.55 1.40
CA PHE A 340 -15.09 -7.33 0.18
C PHE A 340 -16.18 -8.40 0.09
N GLU A 341 -17.11 -8.19 -0.82
CA GLU A 341 -18.11 -9.18 -1.22
C GLU A 341 -18.19 -9.20 -2.75
N VAL A 342 -17.97 -10.37 -3.35
CA VAL A 342 -18.41 -10.66 -4.72
C VAL A 342 -19.53 -11.67 -4.60
N ALA A 343 -20.78 -11.24 -4.78
CA ALA A 343 -21.94 -12.06 -4.44
C ALA A 343 -23.14 -11.82 -5.36
N SER A 344 -24.08 -12.77 -5.38
CA SER A 344 -25.28 -12.66 -6.22
C SER A 344 -26.40 -11.90 -5.53
N LEU A 345 -26.94 -10.91 -6.24
CA LEU A 345 -28.11 -10.13 -5.84
C LEU A 345 -29.37 -11.02 -5.75
N LYS A 346 -29.41 -12.16 -6.46
CA LYS A 346 -30.50 -13.15 -6.37
C LYS A 346 -30.64 -13.74 -4.96
N PHE A 347 -29.53 -13.93 -4.24
CA PHE A 347 -29.58 -14.40 -2.86
C PHE A 347 -30.16 -13.35 -1.91
N LEU A 348 -29.72 -12.09 -2.01
CA LEU A 348 -30.24 -11.00 -1.18
C LEU A 348 -31.70 -10.67 -1.50
N ARG A 349 -32.16 -10.91 -2.73
CA ARG A 349 -33.56 -10.81 -3.17
C ARG A 349 -34.40 -12.06 -2.87
N SER A 350 -33.80 -13.15 -2.37
CA SER A 350 -34.52 -14.39 -2.04
C SER A 350 -35.45 -14.20 -0.84
N LYS A 351 -36.57 -14.94 -0.80
CA LYS A 351 -37.53 -14.88 0.30
C LYS A 351 -36.87 -15.20 1.65
N ALA A 352 -35.93 -16.14 1.70
CA ALA A 352 -35.18 -16.49 2.91
C ALA A 352 -34.42 -15.29 3.48
N TYR A 353 -33.68 -14.57 2.65
CA TYR A 353 -32.95 -13.37 3.07
C TYR A 353 -33.89 -12.20 3.40
N MET A 354 -34.94 -11.99 2.58
CA MET A 354 -35.93 -10.93 2.76
C MET A 354 -36.72 -11.07 4.07
N ASP A 355 -37.24 -12.27 4.36
CA ASP A 355 -37.94 -12.58 5.61
C ASP A 355 -37.01 -12.39 6.83
N TYR A 356 -35.75 -12.82 6.72
CA TYR A 356 -34.75 -12.71 7.79
C TYR A 356 -34.39 -11.24 8.07
N PHE A 357 -34.08 -10.46 7.04
CA PHE A 357 -33.81 -9.03 7.21
C PHE A 357 -35.03 -8.31 7.82
N GLU A 358 -36.25 -8.60 7.36
CA GLU A 358 -37.45 -8.00 7.94
C GLU A 358 -37.66 -8.37 9.41
N HIS A 359 -37.30 -9.59 9.82
CA HIS A 359 -37.35 -10.00 11.22
C HIS A 359 -36.31 -9.25 12.07
N LEU A 360 -35.08 -9.10 11.57
CA LEU A 360 -34.02 -8.32 12.23
C LEU A 360 -34.34 -6.83 12.32
N ASP A 361 -34.89 -6.22 11.27
CA ASP A 361 -35.23 -4.79 11.26
C ASP A 361 -36.37 -4.49 12.25
N LYS A 362 -37.35 -5.41 12.39
CA LYS A 362 -38.47 -5.32 13.34
C LYS A 362 -38.06 -5.49 14.81
N SER A 363 -36.95 -6.17 15.12
CA SER A 363 -36.42 -6.19 16.50
C SER A 363 -35.75 -4.87 16.89
N GLY A 364 -35.30 -4.08 15.89
CA GLY A 364 -34.62 -2.80 16.06
C GLY A 364 -33.15 -2.90 16.48
N GLY A 365 -32.53 -4.09 16.41
CA GLY A 365 -31.14 -4.31 16.84
C GLY A 365 -30.11 -3.42 16.14
N PHE A 366 -30.33 -3.04 14.87
CA PHE A 366 -29.52 -2.03 14.16
C PHE A 366 -29.42 -0.69 14.93
N PHE A 367 -30.46 -0.30 15.67
CA PHE A 367 -30.57 1.00 16.33
C PHE A 367 -30.42 0.94 17.85
N TYR A 368 -30.91 -0.12 18.49
CA TYR A 368 -30.78 -0.34 19.93
C TYR A 368 -29.40 -0.90 20.32
N GLU A 369 -28.75 -1.62 19.41
CA GLU A 369 -27.38 -2.14 19.58
C GLU A 369 -26.47 -1.46 18.53
N ARG A 370 -25.61 -2.22 17.81
CA ARG A 370 -24.82 -1.74 16.67
C ARG A 370 -24.57 -2.89 15.68
N TRP A 371 -25.65 -3.55 15.26
CA TRP A 371 -25.59 -4.69 14.34
C TRP A 371 -24.95 -4.27 13.01
N GLY A 372 -23.82 -4.89 12.69
CA GLY A 372 -23.16 -4.72 11.40
C GLY A 372 -23.81 -5.57 10.32
N ASP A 373 -23.77 -5.08 9.08
CA ASP A 373 -24.08 -5.83 7.86
C ASP A 373 -23.22 -7.09 7.73
N ALA A 374 -21.92 -7.01 8.05
CA ALA A 374 -20.99 -8.13 7.94
C ALA A 374 -21.44 -9.42 8.69
N PRO A 375 -21.76 -9.40 10.01
CA PRO A 375 -22.33 -10.57 10.68
C PRO A 375 -23.75 -10.92 10.21
N VAL A 376 -24.60 -9.95 9.82
CA VAL A 376 -25.96 -10.22 9.29
C VAL A 376 -25.90 -11.02 7.98
N HIS A 377 -25.10 -10.57 7.01
CA HIS A 377 -24.83 -11.27 5.76
C HIS A 377 -24.24 -12.66 6.05
N SER A 378 -23.24 -12.75 6.93
CA SER A 378 -22.53 -14.00 7.21
C SER A 378 -23.39 -15.07 7.87
N ILE A 379 -24.29 -14.67 8.79
CA ILE A 379 -25.26 -15.58 9.41
C ILE A 379 -26.25 -16.09 8.34
N ALA A 380 -26.81 -15.20 7.52
CA ALA A 380 -27.74 -15.60 6.46
C ALA A 380 -27.08 -16.53 5.41
N VAL A 381 -25.88 -16.17 4.95
CA VAL A 381 -25.05 -16.97 4.03
C VAL A 381 -24.73 -18.34 4.64
N SER A 382 -24.44 -18.42 5.93
CA SER A 382 -24.06 -19.67 6.60
C SER A 382 -25.25 -20.58 6.95
N LEU A 383 -26.50 -20.07 6.89
CA LEU A 383 -27.71 -20.82 7.24
C LEU A 383 -28.61 -21.14 6.04
N PHE A 384 -28.74 -20.22 5.09
CA PHE A 384 -29.70 -20.31 3.98
C PHE A 384 -29.06 -20.80 2.67
N LEU A 385 -27.74 -21.02 2.65
CA LEU A 385 -27.01 -21.60 1.52
C LEU A 385 -26.33 -22.91 1.91
N PRO A 386 -26.28 -23.91 1.00
CA PRO A 386 -25.34 -25.02 1.10
C PRO A 386 -23.90 -24.49 1.10
N LYS A 387 -23.03 -25.04 1.96
CA LYS A 387 -21.72 -24.44 2.21
C LYS A 387 -20.76 -24.43 1.01
N ASP A 388 -20.97 -25.30 0.03
CA ASP A 388 -20.19 -25.31 -1.23
C ASP A 388 -20.44 -24.08 -2.12
N LYS A 389 -21.52 -23.32 -1.87
CA LYS A 389 -21.84 -22.05 -2.55
C LYS A 389 -21.01 -20.87 -2.06
N ILE A 390 -20.31 -21.03 -0.93
CA ILE A 390 -19.46 -20.02 -0.30
C ILE A 390 -18.02 -20.18 -0.82
N HIS A 391 -17.39 -19.09 -1.24
CA HIS A 391 -16.04 -19.10 -1.81
C HIS A 391 -15.07 -18.18 -1.05
N TYR A 392 -13.82 -18.63 -0.89
CA TYR A 392 -12.73 -17.83 -0.34
C TYR A 392 -11.71 -17.53 -1.44
N PHE A 393 -11.57 -16.25 -1.80
CA PHE A 393 -10.61 -15.77 -2.78
C PHE A 393 -9.20 -15.71 -2.18
N HIS A 394 -8.58 -16.89 -2.06
CA HIS A 394 -7.20 -17.07 -1.58
C HIS A 394 -6.12 -16.38 -2.44
N ASP A 395 -6.48 -16.05 -3.67
CA ASP A 395 -5.71 -15.47 -4.77
C ASP A 395 -5.85 -13.94 -4.85
N VAL A 396 -6.95 -13.37 -4.34
CA VAL A 396 -7.21 -11.93 -4.34
C VAL A 396 -6.56 -11.28 -3.12
N GLY A 397 -5.28 -10.92 -3.26
CA GLY A 397 -4.56 -10.11 -2.28
C GLY A 397 -5.28 -8.80 -2.00
N TYR A 398 -5.81 -8.63 -0.79
CA TYR A 398 -6.74 -7.55 -0.44
C TYR A 398 -6.43 -6.95 0.94
N ASN A 399 -6.43 -5.63 1.05
CA ASN A 399 -6.34 -4.89 2.31
C ASN A 399 -7.50 -3.92 2.47
N HIS A 400 -8.03 -3.86 3.70
CA HIS A 400 -8.86 -2.78 4.19
C HIS A 400 -8.47 -2.47 5.63
N GLY A 401 -8.19 -1.20 5.93
CA GLY A 401 -7.71 -0.77 7.24
C GLY A 401 -6.48 -1.57 7.71
N VAL A 402 -6.59 -2.17 8.91
CA VAL A 402 -5.49 -2.90 9.58
C VAL A 402 -5.37 -4.38 9.17
N TYR A 403 -6.28 -4.91 8.35
CA TYR A 403 -6.28 -6.32 7.97
C TYR A 403 -5.95 -6.51 6.49
N THR A 404 -5.18 -7.55 6.20
CA THR A 404 -4.72 -7.88 4.84
C THR A 404 -4.88 -9.38 4.62
N GLN A 405 -5.57 -9.77 3.56
CA GLN A 405 -5.37 -11.06 2.89
C GLN A 405 -4.12 -10.92 2.02
N CYS A 406 -3.19 -11.86 2.09
CA CYS A 406 -2.09 -11.92 1.12
C CYS A 406 -1.81 -13.37 0.68
N PRO A 407 -1.76 -13.67 -0.64
CA PRO A 407 -1.37 -14.98 -1.14
C PRO A 407 0.03 -15.35 -0.63
N LEU A 408 0.15 -16.44 0.12
CA LEU A 408 1.40 -16.76 0.82
C LEU A 408 2.51 -17.20 -0.15
N ASN A 409 2.14 -18.00 -1.16
CA ASN A 409 3.08 -18.58 -2.13
C ASN A 409 3.86 -17.52 -2.91
N LEU A 410 5.19 -17.70 -3.00
CA LEU A 410 6.08 -16.73 -3.64
C LEU A 410 5.93 -16.68 -5.17
N GLU A 411 5.75 -17.83 -5.81
CA GLU A 411 5.65 -17.89 -7.28
C GLU A 411 4.31 -17.33 -7.77
N PHE A 412 3.21 -17.61 -7.07
CA PHE A 412 1.93 -16.90 -7.28
C PHE A 412 2.11 -15.38 -7.14
N ARG A 413 2.75 -14.91 -6.05
CA ARG A 413 2.97 -13.48 -5.84
C ARG A 413 3.83 -12.81 -6.91
N LYS A 414 4.77 -13.54 -7.51
CA LYS A 414 5.56 -13.05 -8.65
C LYS A 414 4.71 -13.01 -9.93
N GLN A 415 4.03 -14.11 -10.25
CA GLN A 415 3.18 -14.24 -11.45
C GLN A 415 2.09 -13.15 -11.49
N HIS A 416 1.40 -12.92 -10.38
CA HIS A 416 0.34 -11.91 -10.25
C HIS A 416 0.84 -10.58 -9.67
N LYS A 417 2.16 -10.31 -9.73
CA LYS A 417 2.79 -9.01 -9.43
C LYS A 417 2.29 -8.36 -8.12
N CYS A 418 2.22 -9.18 -7.07
CA CYS A 418 1.62 -8.81 -5.79
C CYS A 418 2.50 -7.86 -4.96
N THR A 419 1.88 -6.82 -4.38
CA THR A 419 2.55 -5.82 -3.51
C THR A 419 2.41 -6.08 -2.01
N CYS A 420 1.58 -7.04 -1.59
CA CYS A 420 1.44 -7.40 -0.18
C CYS A 420 2.62 -8.27 0.30
N THR A 421 2.92 -8.19 1.61
CA THR A 421 3.86 -9.13 2.23
C THR A 421 3.09 -10.34 2.79
N PRO A 422 3.60 -11.56 2.68
CA PRO A 422 2.96 -12.71 3.33
C PRO A 422 3.00 -12.58 4.87
N ASN A 423 3.97 -11.81 5.40
CA ASN A 423 4.03 -11.44 6.82
C ASN A 423 2.86 -10.54 7.29
N SER A 424 2.09 -9.93 6.39
CA SER A 424 0.89 -9.14 6.71
C SER A 424 -0.42 -9.92 6.61
N ASP A 425 -0.42 -11.17 6.11
CA ASP A 425 -1.64 -11.97 6.03
C ASP A 425 -2.32 -12.13 7.41
N PHE A 426 -3.63 -11.95 7.42
CA PHE A 426 -4.51 -12.08 8.57
C PHE A 426 -5.20 -13.46 8.64
N THR A 427 -5.40 -14.14 7.50
CA THR A 427 -6.22 -15.36 7.32
C THR A 427 -5.96 -16.45 8.37
N PHE A 428 -4.70 -16.65 8.75
CA PHE A 428 -4.29 -17.67 9.71
C PHE A 428 -3.83 -17.12 11.07
N ARG A 429 -4.25 -15.91 11.45
CA ARG A 429 -4.03 -15.32 12.79
C ARG A 429 -5.11 -15.72 13.79
N GLY A 430 -4.82 -15.53 15.08
CA GLY A 430 -5.68 -15.98 16.17
C GLY A 430 -7.07 -15.32 16.25
N TYR A 431 -7.22 -14.09 15.73
CA TYR A 431 -8.50 -13.39 15.70
C TYR A 431 -9.23 -13.50 14.34
N SER A 432 -8.64 -14.18 13.35
CA SER A 432 -9.30 -14.49 12.08
C SER A 432 -10.05 -15.81 12.16
N CYS A 433 -11.16 -15.91 11.44
CA CYS A 433 -11.92 -17.15 11.30
C CYS A 433 -11.44 -18.01 10.11
N GLY A 434 -10.41 -17.59 9.37
CA GLY A 434 -9.90 -18.33 8.21
C GLY A 434 -9.44 -19.76 8.54
N LYS A 435 -8.86 -20.00 9.73
CA LYS A 435 -8.56 -21.37 10.19
C LYS A 435 -9.81 -22.25 10.27
N LYS A 436 -10.91 -21.72 10.81
CA LYS A 436 -12.19 -22.43 10.96
C LYS A 436 -12.83 -22.64 9.60
N TYR A 437 -12.84 -21.63 8.72
CA TYR A 437 -13.31 -21.77 7.35
C TYR A 437 -12.64 -22.96 6.62
N PHE A 438 -11.30 -23.01 6.62
CA PHE A 438 -10.57 -24.12 6.00
C PHE A 438 -10.89 -25.47 6.63
N GLU A 439 -10.94 -25.56 7.96
CA GLU A 439 -11.27 -26.80 8.68
C GLU A 439 -12.67 -27.32 8.32
N LYS A 440 -13.70 -26.46 8.39
CA LYS A 440 -15.11 -26.85 8.20
C LYS A 440 -15.49 -27.05 6.73
N MET A 441 -14.73 -26.46 5.79
CA MET A 441 -14.84 -26.74 4.35
C MET A 441 -14.01 -27.97 3.92
N GLY A 442 -13.17 -28.53 4.80
CA GLY A 442 -12.28 -29.64 4.45
C GLY A 442 -11.14 -29.25 3.49
N LEU A 443 -10.71 -27.98 3.52
CA LEU A 443 -9.69 -27.43 2.62
C LEU A 443 -8.29 -27.58 3.22
N GLU A 444 -7.33 -27.99 2.38
CA GLU A 444 -5.91 -27.93 2.73
C GLU A 444 -5.45 -26.46 2.83
N LYS A 445 -4.71 -26.14 3.90
CA LYS A 445 -4.12 -24.81 4.09
C LYS A 445 -2.84 -24.71 3.25
N PRO A 446 -2.52 -23.55 2.63
CA PRO A 446 -1.29 -23.37 1.86
C PRO A 446 -0.07 -23.76 2.70
N ALA A 447 0.88 -24.52 2.15
CA ALA A 447 1.97 -25.12 2.94
C ALA A 447 2.77 -24.08 3.76
N GLU A 448 2.91 -22.87 3.21
CA GLU A 448 3.61 -21.73 3.79
C GLU A 448 2.90 -21.14 5.04
N TRP A 449 1.64 -21.53 5.34
CA TRP A 449 0.88 -21.02 6.49
C TRP A 449 1.58 -21.27 7.85
N VAL A 450 2.54 -22.20 7.92
CA VAL A 450 3.31 -22.51 9.12
C VAL A 450 4.36 -21.43 9.42
N ASP A 451 5.02 -20.89 8.41
CA ASP A 451 6.11 -19.92 8.57
C ASP A 451 5.63 -18.54 9.04
N TYR A 452 4.38 -18.18 8.72
CA TYR A 452 3.79 -16.88 9.03
C TYR A 452 2.97 -16.87 10.35
N GLN A 453 2.99 -17.95 11.14
CA GLN A 453 2.37 -17.96 12.47
C GLN A 453 3.23 -17.20 13.50
N SER A 454 2.58 -16.38 14.33
CA SER A 454 3.20 -15.66 15.46
C SER A 454 4.12 -16.54 16.32
N ASN A 455 3.67 -17.77 16.56
CA ASN A 455 4.34 -18.70 17.48
C ASN A 455 5.56 -19.36 16.83
N ALA A 456 5.59 -19.51 15.50
CA ALA A 456 6.72 -20.13 14.80
C ALA A 456 8.00 -19.29 14.93
N ARG A 457 7.88 -17.95 14.83
CA ARG A 457 9.00 -17.03 15.10
C ARG A 457 9.45 -17.10 16.56
N LEU A 458 8.52 -17.04 17.52
CA LEU A 458 8.85 -17.13 18.95
C LEU A 458 9.55 -18.46 19.31
N ILE A 459 9.11 -19.59 18.75
CA ILE A 459 9.75 -20.89 18.95
C ILE A 459 11.14 -20.92 18.30
N ARG A 460 11.30 -20.41 17.07
CA ARG A 460 12.62 -20.29 16.42
C ARG A 460 13.58 -19.43 17.25
N PHE A 461 13.14 -18.28 17.77
CA PHE A 461 13.94 -17.43 18.67
C PHE A 461 14.26 -18.12 20.00
N ALA A 462 13.31 -18.80 20.63
CA ALA A 462 13.54 -19.54 21.88
C ALA A 462 14.55 -20.67 21.70
N VAL A 463 14.45 -21.44 20.61
CA VAL A 463 15.44 -22.47 20.24
C VAL A 463 16.81 -21.85 19.99
N PHE A 464 16.89 -20.73 19.24
CA PHE A 464 18.16 -20.06 18.97
C PHE A 464 18.80 -19.50 20.25
N ALA A 465 18.01 -18.92 21.16
CA ALA A 465 18.46 -18.46 22.47
C ALA A 465 18.96 -19.62 23.34
N LEU A 466 18.24 -20.76 23.38
CA LEU A 466 18.68 -21.97 24.08
C LEU A 466 19.98 -22.53 23.49
N VAL A 467 20.15 -22.52 22.17
CA VAL A 467 21.41 -22.91 21.51
C VAL A 467 22.54 -21.96 21.88
N LEU A 468 22.34 -20.64 21.89
CA LEU A 468 23.34 -19.67 22.32
C LEU A 468 23.73 -19.84 23.80
N ILE A 469 22.75 -20.08 24.68
CA ILE A 469 22.97 -20.39 26.10
C ILE A 469 23.78 -21.69 26.25
N PHE A 470 23.44 -22.73 25.47
CA PHE A 470 24.14 -24.01 25.50
C PHE A 470 25.59 -23.90 24.96
N CYS A 471 25.82 -23.15 23.89
CA CYS A 471 27.17 -22.83 23.40
C CYS A 471 27.98 -22.05 24.44
N GLY A 472 27.37 -21.06 25.12
CA GLY A 472 28.00 -20.35 26.24
C GLY A 472 28.32 -21.27 27.44
N PHE A 473 27.46 -22.23 27.73
CA PHE A 473 27.67 -23.25 28.77
C PHE A 473 28.79 -24.25 28.43
N ILE A 474 28.97 -24.59 27.15
CA ILE A 474 30.10 -25.40 26.69
C ILE A 474 31.41 -24.58 26.75
N LEU A 475 31.40 -23.33 26.27
CA LEU A 475 32.58 -22.45 26.33
C LEU A 475 33.03 -22.12 27.76
N THR A 476 32.10 -22.09 28.72
CA THR A 476 32.43 -21.94 30.16
C THR A 476 32.81 -23.27 30.84
N LYS A 477 32.75 -24.40 30.13
CA LYS A 477 33.25 -25.71 30.56
C LYS A 477 34.49 -26.16 29.77
N GLY A 478 35.41 -25.22 29.53
CA GLY A 478 36.75 -25.52 29.02
C GLY A 478 37.49 -26.52 29.93
N SER A 479 38.05 -27.56 29.31
CA SER A 479 38.68 -28.71 29.99
C SER A 479 39.80 -28.32 30.97
N ALA A 480 39.86 -29.00 32.11
CA ALA A 480 40.98 -28.88 33.03
C ALA A 480 42.24 -29.54 32.44
N TYR A 481 43.29 -28.75 32.20
CA TYR A 481 44.59 -29.22 31.74
C TYR A 481 45.60 -29.16 32.89
N SER A 482 46.25 -30.28 33.21
CA SER A 482 47.20 -30.38 34.33
C SER A 482 48.65 -30.39 33.80
N PRO A 483 49.57 -29.57 34.35
CA PRO A 483 50.92 -29.41 33.81
C PRO A 483 51.91 -30.47 34.33
N GLN A 484 52.83 -30.92 33.48
CA GLN A 484 54.04 -31.62 33.89
C GLN A 484 55.30 -31.05 33.22
N SER A 485 56.28 -30.75 34.08
CA SER A 485 57.75 -30.72 33.88
C SER A 485 58.36 -30.29 32.54
N LEU A 486 59.19 -29.24 32.62
CA LEU A 486 60.21 -28.88 31.64
C LEU A 486 61.24 -30.01 31.40
N VAL A 487 61.63 -30.21 30.15
CA VAL A 487 63.03 -30.51 29.75
C VAL A 487 63.32 -29.66 28.51
N ALA A 488 64.55 -29.16 28.38
CA ALA A 488 65.01 -28.39 27.21
C ALA A 488 66.15 -29.12 26.51
N VAL A 489 66.30 -28.94 25.19
CA VAL A 489 67.59 -28.83 24.47
C VAL A 489 67.36 -28.43 23.00
N THR A 490 68.41 -27.87 22.41
CA THR A 490 68.59 -27.19 21.11
C THR A 490 68.40 -28.05 19.83
N PRO A 491 68.34 -27.43 18.62
CA PRO A 491 67.81 -28.09 17.41
C PRO A 491 68.82 -28.93 16.62
N GLY A 492 68.30 -29.76 15.71
CA GLY A 492 69.07 -30.52 14.71
C GLY A 492 68.30 -30.69 13.39
N THR A 493 69.03 -30.83 12.28
CA THR A 493 68.54 -30.98 10.91
C THR A 493 68.25 -32.43 10.53
N GLY A 494 67.33 -32.69 9.59
CA GLY A 494 67.11 -34.02 9.00
C GLY A 494 66.11 -34.01 7.83
N ASP A 495 66.47 -34.66 6.73
CA ASP A 495 65.86 -34.53 5.41
C ASP A 495 64.65 -35.46 5.11
N ILE A 496 63.82 -35.00 4.17
CA ILE A 496 63.22 -35.70 3.00
C ILE A 496 63.07 -37.23 3.05
N GLN A 497 61.82 -37.72 2.91
CA GLN A 497 61.36 -38.67 1.86
C GLN A 497 59.81 -38.72 1.88
N GLU A 498 59.09 -38.73 0.74
CA GLU A 498 58.73 -39.87 -0.14
C GLU A 498 57.92 -41.00 0.56
N SER A 499 56.88 -41.62 -0.03
CA SER A 499 56.21 -41.40 -1.33
C SER A 499 54.79 -42.02 -1.40
N VAL A 500 53.91 -41.39 -2.21
CA VAL A 500 53.08 -41.92 -3.34
C VAL A 500 52.36 -43.30 -3.25
N LYS A 501 51.16 -43.35 -3.89
CA LYS A 501 50.44 -44.49 -4.58
C LYS A 501 48.95 -44.58 -4.18
N ASP A 502 47.99 -45.13 -4.94
CA ASP A 502 47.72 -45.44 -6.37
C ASP A 502 46.17 -45.70 -6.45
N GLY A 503 45.38 -45.54 -7.51
CA GLY A 503 45.49 -44.97 -8.87
C GLY A 503 44.11 -45.04 -9.57
N VAL A 504 43.56 -43.96 -10.13
CA VAL A 504 43.47 -43.67 -11.59
C VAL A 504 42.71 -44.71 -12.47
N ALA A 505 41.56 -44.30 -13.04
CA ALA A 505 41.05 -44.61 -14.40
C ALA A 505 39.76 -43.77 -14.63
N GLU A 506 39.51 -42.92 -15.64
CA GLU A 506 39.76 -42.82 -17.11
C GLU A 506 38.63 -43.37 -18.01
N ASN A 507 37.89 -42.44 -18.66
CA ASN A 507 37.60 -42.34 -20.10
C ASN A 507 36.76 -41.05 -20.38
N LYS A 508 36.25 -40.83 -21.61
CA LYS A 508 36.89 -40.09 -22.72
C LYS A 508 35.93 -40.00 -23.94
N GLN A 509 36.28 -39.17 -24.93
CA GLN A 509 35.62 -38.95 -26.24
C GLN A 509 34.25 -38.20 -26.17
N ALA A 510 33.95 -37.13 -26.92
CA ALA A 510 34.30 -36.63 -28.28
C ALA A 510 33.59 -37.39 -29.42
N GLU A 511 33.15 -36.81 -30.55
CA GLU A 511 33.28 -35.46 -31.18
C GLU A 511 32.03 -35.22 -32.09
N LYS A 512 31.74 -34.16 -32.89
CA LYS A 512 32.36 -32.89 -33.39
C LYS A 512 31.25 -31.92 -33.90
N ALA A 513 31.60 -30.70 -34.33
CA ALA A 513 30.74 -29.76 -35.09
C ALA A 513 30.94 -29.88 -36.64
N PRO A 514 30.22 -29.07 -37.46
CA PRO A 514 30.97 -28.07 -38.26
C PRO A 514 30.26 -26.71 -38.51
N ASP A 515 31.05 -25.71 -38.92
CA ASP A 515 30.65 -24.32 -39.26
C ASP A 515 30.24 -24.10 -40.74
N ALA A 516 29.62 -22.94 -41.02
CA ALA A 516 29.65 -22.23 -42.32
C ALA A 516 29.62 -20.69 -42.11
N LYS A 517 30.07 -19.90 -43.10
CA LYS A 517 30.45 -18.47 -42.96
C LYS A 517 30.39 -17.72 -44.31
N VAL A 518 30.48 -16.37 -44.31
CA VAL A 518 30.66 -15.42 -45.47
C VAL A 518 29.39 -15.19 -46.32
N ASP A 519 29.05 -14.02 -46.91
CA ASP A 519 29.18 -12.54 -46.69
C ASP A 519 28.30 -11.86 -47.81
N GLY A 520 27.99 -10.55 -47.92
CA GLY A 520 28.26 -9.31 -47.15
C GLY A 520 28.05 -8.04 -48.03
N ALA A 521 28.37 -6.84 -47.49
CA ALA A 521 28.53 -5.51 -48.15
C ALA A 521 27.31 -4.63 -48.57
N ALA A 522 27.51 -3.31 -48.36
CA ALA A 522 27.00 -2.11 -49.06
C ALA A 522 25.53 -1.61 -48.94
N ALA A 523 25.39 -0.28 -49.02
CA ALA A 523 24.15 0.51 -49.18
C ALA A 523 24.10 1.17 -50.59
N PRO A 524 22.98 1.83 -50.98
CA PRO A 524 23.03 3.30 -51.03
C PRO A 524 21.71 4.08 -50.80
N ASP A 525 21.87 5.36 -50.42
CA ASP A 525 21.14 6.59 -50.79
C ASP A 525 19.60 6.72 -50.81
N ALA A 526 19.15 7.92 -50.40
CA ALA A 526 17.77 8.43 -50.51
C ALA A 526 17.55 9.27 -51.79
N PRO A 527 16.31 9.75 -52.04
CA PRO A 527 16.10 11.21 -51.97
C PRO A 527 14.73 11.64 -51.38
N ASP A 528 14.57 12.96 -51.20
CA ASP A 528 13.42 13.64 -50.59
C ASP A 528 12.12 13.61 -51.43
N ALA A 529 10.96 13.83 -50.78
CA ALA A 529 10.26 15.13 -50.79
C ALA A 529 8.76 15.12 -50.38
N ALA A 530 8.33 16.29 -49.85
CA ALA A 530 6.97 16.86 -49.87
C ALA A 530 5.83 16.23 -49.02
N ALA A 531 5.16 17.11 -48.27
CA ALA A 531 3.81 16.92 -47.73
C ALA A 531 2.74 17.42 -48.74
N PRO A 532 1.45 17.10 -48.53
CA PRO A 532 0.48 18.21 -48.47
C PRO A 532 -0.70 18.04 -47.49
N ALA A 533 -1.08 19.17 -46.89
CA ALA A 533 -2.44 19.69 -46.65
C ALA A 533 -3.54 18.86 -45.92
N ALA A 534 -4.43 19.58 -45.25
CA ALA A 534 -5.61 19.06 -44.54
C ALA A 534 -6.85 18.91 -45.45
N GLY A 535 -7.84 18.13 -44.99
CA GLY A 535 -9.18 18.05 -45.56
C GLY A 535 -10.20 17.53 -44.53
N ASP A 536 -11.39 18.11 -44.52
CA ASP A 536 -12.44 17.83 -43.52
C ASP A 536 -13.13 16.47 -43.70
N VAL A 537 -13.47 15.81 -42.60
CA VAL A 537 -14.40 14.66 -42.57
C VAL A 537 -15.41 14.84 -41.43
N LYS A 538 -16.69 14.52 -41.70
CA LYS A 538 -17.81 14.73 -40.77
C LYS A 538 -17.99 13.55 -39.80
N ALA A 539 -18.61 13.82 -38.66
CA ALA A 539 -18.93 12.83 -37.64
C ALA A 539 -20.00 11.82 -38.08
N GLY A 540 -19.84 10.58 -37.62
CA GLY A 540 -20.81 9.48 -37.71
C GLY A 540 -20.25 8.21 -37.06
N ASP A 541 -21.01 7.60 -36.15
CA ASP A 541 -20.83 6.23 -35.63
C ASP A 541 -19.42 5.81 -35.15
N ALA A 542 -18.85 6.59 -34.24
CA ALA A 542 -17.61 6.23 -33.54
C ALA A 542 -17.84 5.08 -32.54
N LYS A 543 -17.50 3.85 -32.95
CA LYS A 543 -17.28 2.73 -32.02
C LYS A 543 -16.08 3.08 -31.13
N ALA A 544 -16.22 2.92 -29.81
CA ALA A 544 -15.20 3.37 -28.85
C ALA A 544 -13.80 2.81 -29.19
N PRO A 545 -12.78 3.67 -29.38
CA PRO A 545 -11.45 3.21 -29.70
C PRO A 545 -10.83 2.55 -28.45
N GLN A 546 -10.49 1.26 -28.55
CA GLN A 546 -9.45 0.72 -27.67
C GLN A 546 -8.19 1.55 -27.91
N ALA A 547 -7.64 2.12 -26.84
CA ALA A 547 -6.40 2.88 -26.91
C ALA A 547 -5.26 1.92 -27.29
N ALA A 548 -4.95 1.85 -28.59
CA ALA A 548 -3.77 1.15 -29.06
C ALA A 548 -2.54 1.80 -28.41
N ALA A 549 -1.66 0.97 -27.82
CA ALA A 549 -0.38 1.46 -27.34
C ALA A 549 0.33 2.22 -28.47
N PRO A 550 0.95 3.38 -28.20
CA PRO A 550 1.60 4.17 -29.23
C PRO A 550 2.63 3.28 -29.94
N ALA A 551 2.54 3.19 -31.27
CA ALA A 551 3.43 2.36 -32.06
C ALA A 551 4.89 2.71 -31.73
N PRO A 552 5.77 1.72 -31.53
CA PRO A 552 7.11 1.95 -30.97
C PRO A 552 7.95 2.80 -31.93
N GLY A 553 7.97 4.11 -31.68
CA GLY A 553 8.94 5.02 -32.24
C GLY A 553 10.35 4.72 -31.71
N GLU A 554 11.33 5.49 -32.16
CA GLU A 554 12.72 5.36 -31.69
C GLU A 554 12.81 5.63 -30.18
N LYS A 555 12.83 4.53 -29.40
CA LYS A 555 12.96 4.54 -27.94
C LYS A 555 14.26 5.25 -27.56
N VAL A 556 14.18 6.17 -26.60
CA VAL A 556 15.37 6.89 -26.13
C VAL A 556 16.30 5.92 -25.40
N ASN A 557 17.60 6.19 -25.43
CA ASN A 557 18.57 5.47 -24.63
C ASN A 557 18.48 5.92 -23.16
N ALA A 558 17.51 5.39 -22.43
CA ALA A 558 17.15 5.84 -21.09
C ALA A 558 16.84 4.68 -20.13
N VAL A 559 16.84 4.97 -18.83
CA VAL A 559 16.67 3.98 -17.77
C VAL A 559 16.01 4.58 -16.51
N PHE A 560 15.31 3.77 -15.73
CA PHE A 560 14.99 4.12 -14.34
C PHE A 560 16.19 3.84 -13.43
N VAL A 561 16.38 4.68 -12.41
CA VAL A 561 17.39 4.44 -11.37
C VAL A 561 16.78 4.54 -9.97
N SER A 562 17.11 3.57 -9.11
CA SER A 562 16.69 3.57 -7.71
C SER A 562 17.84 3.15 -6.81
N LEU A 563 18.14 3.97 -5.81
CA LEU A 563 18.94 3.57 -4.65
C LEU A 563 17.99 2.92 -3.63
N ALA A 564 18.18 1.65 -3.32
CA ALA A 564 17.28 0.91 -2.43
C ALA A 564 18.02 -0.19 -1.66
N ARG A 565 17.65 -0.41 -0.40
CA ARG A 565 18.21 -1.51 0.41
C ARG A 565 17.37 -2.77 0.30
N ASN A 566 17.95 -3.89 0.75
CA ASN A 566 17.25 -5.16 0.93
C ASN A 566 15.98 -5.05 1.82
N SER A 567 15.93 -4.10 2.76
CA SER A 567 14.77 -3.80 3.61
C SER A 567 13.59 -3.20 2.84
N ASP A 568 13.87 -2.53 1.73
CA ASP A 568 12.94 -1.57 1.10
C ASP A 568 12.08 -2.27 0.03
N ILE A 569 12.13 -3.61 -0.03
CA ILE A 569 11.42 -4.44 -0.99
C ILE A 569 9.92 -4.12 -1.06
N ALA A 570 9.27 -3.85 0.08
CA ALA A 570 7.83 -3.62 0.14
C ALA A 570 7.42 -2.20 -0.29
N SER A 571 8.27 -1.20 -0.03
CA SER A 571 8.06 0.20 -0.43
C SER A 571 8.46 0.43 -1.89
N MET A 572 9.59 -0.15 -2.32
CA MET A 572 10.03 -0.15 -3.71
C MET A 572 9.05 -0.90 -4.63
N SER A 573 8.47 -2.02 -4.17
CA SER A 573 7.42 -2.74 -4.94
C SER A 573 6.19 -1.87 -5.22
N LYS A 574 5.82 -0.98 -4.29
CA LYS A 574 4.73 -0.02 -4.49
C LYS A 574 5.15 1.08 -5.47
N SER A 575 6.34 1.66 -5.32
CA SER A 575 6.90 2.66 -6.25
C SER A 575 6.95 2.15 -7.69
N ILE A 576 7.45 0.93 -7.91
CA ILE A 576 7.51 0.29 -9.23
C ILE A 576 6.10 0.17 -9.81
N ARG A 577 5.11 -0.26 -9.02
CA ARG A 577 3.74 -0.39 -9.52
C ARG A 577 3.13 0.96 -9.90
N GLN A 578 3.36 2.01 -9.12
CA GLN A 578 2.94 3.37 -9.49
C GLN A 578 3.53 3.83 -10.84
N ILE A 579 4.80 3.50 -11.11
CA ILE A 579 5.47 3.80 -12.39
C ILE A 579 4.98 2.89 -13.53
N GLU A 580 4.87 1.58 -13.33
CA GLU A 580 4.37 0.62 -14.32
C GLU A 580 2.91 0.92 -14.71
N ASP A 581 2.03 1.09 -13.73
CA ASP A 581 0.59 1.25 -13.92
C ASP A 581 0.22 2.53 -14.68
N ARG A 582 1.07 3.56 -14.60
CA ARG A 582 0.81 4.90 -15.15
C ARG A 582 1.74 5.30 -16.30
N PHE A 583 2.87 4.63 -16.49
CA PHE A 583 3.83 4.93 -17.54
C PHE A 583 4.44 3.65 -18.14
N ASN A 584 5.21 2.88 -17.35
CA ASN A 584 6.20 1.97 -17.93
C ASN A 584 5.60 0.75 -18.64
N LYS A 585 4.36 0.34 -18.32
CA LYS A 585 3.65 -0.71 -19.07
C LYS A 585 3.42 -0.37 -20.56
N ASN A 586 3.61 0.88 -20.97
CA ASN A 586 3.47 1.34 -22.36
C ASN A 586 4.82 1.45 -23.10
N TYR A 587 5.94 1.53 -22.38
CA TYR A 587 7.26 1.92 -22.94
C TYR A 587 8.42 0.96 -22.58
N HIS A 588 8.23 0.14 -21.55
CA HIS A 588 9.12 -0.94 -21.10
C HIS A 588 10.58 -0.50 -20.94
N TYR A 589 10.83 0.69 -20.39
CA TYR A 589 12.16 1.16 -20.03
C TYR A 589 12.77 0.28 -18.94
N ASP A 590 14.08 0.06 -19.07
CA ASP A 590 14.88 -0.77 -18.16
C ASP A 590 15.05 -0.07 -16.81
N TRP A 591 15.41 -0.82 -15.77
CA TRP A 591 15.52 -0.30 -14.40
C TRP A 591 16.81 -0.78 -13.73
N VAL A 592 17.63 0.15 -13.26
CA VAL A 592 18.86 -0.11 -12.52
C VAL A 592 18.66 0.17 -11.03
N PHE A 593 18.81 -0.87 -10.21
CA PHE A 593 18.77 -0.80 -8.77
C PHE A 593 20.19 -0.82 -8.22
N LEU A 594 20.52 0.13 -7.33
CA LEU A 594 21.82 0.26 -6.67
C LEU A 594 21.65 0.18 -5.15
N ASN A 595 22.66 -0.33 -4.44
CA ASN A 595 22.65 -0.56 -2.98
C ASN A 595 24.08 -0.55 -2.45
N ASP A 596 24.29 -0.10 -1.21
CA ASP A 596 25.59 -0.18 -0.51
C ASP A 596 25.95 -1.60 -0.06
N GLU A 597 24.97 -2.51 -0.05
CA GLU A 597 25.15 -3.96 0.12
C GLU A 597 24.76 -4.75 -1.14
N PRO A 598 25.19 -6.03 -1.27
CA PRO A 598 24.65 -6.94 -2.26
C PRO A 598 23.13 -7.16 -2.09
N PHE A 599 22.37 -6.98 -3.17
CA PHE A 599 20.95 -7.36 -3.19
C PHE A 599 20.76 -8.87 -3.02
N ASN A 600 19.84 -9.27 -2.15
CA ASN A 600 19.49 -10.66 -1.89
C ASN A 600 18.56 -11.23 -2.98
N ASP A 601 18.38 -12.55 -2.96
CA ASP A 601 17.58 -13.28 -3.95
C ASP A 601 16.08 -12.95 -3.90
N GLU A 602 15.53 -12.63 -2.72
CA GLU A 602 14.11 -12.27 -2.57
C GLU A 602 13.81 -10.91 -3.22
N PHE A 603 14.67 -9.92 -2.97
CA PHE A 603 14.60 -8.60 -3.59
C PHE A 603 14.70 -8.73 -5.11
N LYS A 604 15.76 -9.37 -5.62
CA LYS A 604 15.98 -9.58 -7.05
C LYS A 604 14.78 -10.24 -7.74
N LYS A 605 14.31 -11.37 -7.21
CA LYS A 605 13.23 -12.18 -7.82
C LYS A 605 11.85 -11.53 -7.75
N SER A 606 11.59 -10.74 -6.71
CA SER A 606 10.31 -10.02 -6.56
C SER A 606 10.29 -8.78 -7.45
N ILE A 607 11.33 -7.96 -7.39
CA ILE A 607 11.44 -6.70 -8.15
C ILE A 607 11.48 -6.97 -9.67
N SER A 608 12.22 -8.00 -10.11
CA SER A 608 12.24 -8.42 -11.53
C SER A 608 10.91 -8.98 -12.05
N ALA A 609 9.95 -9.31 -11.17
CA ALA A 609 8.62 -9.74 -11.60
C ALA A 609 7.65 -8.55 -11.80
N LEU A 610 7.94 -7.39 -11.18
CA LEU A 610 7.10 -6.20 -11.26
C LEU A 610 7.43 -5.36 -12.51
N VAL A 611 8.72 -5.07 -12.71
CA VAL A 611 9.26 -4.27 -13.82
C VAL A 611 8.95 -4.93 -15.17
N SER A 612 8.49 -4.17 -16.17
CA SER A 612 8.19 -4.69 -17.51
C SER A 612 9.36 -4.56 -18.51
N GLY A 613 10.29 -3.63 -18.29
CA GLY A 613 11.63 -3.64 -18.89
C GLY A 613 12.59 -4.60 -18.15
N LYS A 614 13.89 -4.53 -18.45
CA LYS A 614 14.89 -5.34 -17.76
C LYS A 614 15.32 -4.70 -16.44
N ALA A 615 15.06 -5.39 -15.32
CA ALA A 615 15.65 -5.06 -14.03
C ALA A 615 17.14 -5.50 -13.97
N SER A 616 18.02 -4.60 -13.54
CA SER A 616 19.46 -4.82 -13.36
C SER A 616 19.89 -4.36 -11.97
N PHE A 617 20.81 -5.09 -11.31
CA PHE A 617 21.14 -4.88 -9.89
C PHE A 617 22.66 -4.69 -9.71
N GLY A 618 23.07 -3.52 -9.22
CA GLY A 618 24.45 -3.18 -8.90
C GLY A 618 24.71 -3.06 -7.39
N THR A 619 25.97 -3.18 -7.00
CA THR A 619 26.44 -2.89 -5.63
C THR A 619 27.48 -1.78 -5.71
N ILE A 620 27.30 -0.75 -4.89
CA ILE A 620 28.09 0.47 -4.96
C ILE A 620 29.56 0.17 -4.59
N PRO A 621 30.55 0.60 -5.40
CA PRO A 621 31.97 0.51 -5.05
C PRO A 621 32.27 1.21 -3.71
N LYS A 622 33.12 0.60 -2.88
CA LYS A 622 33.33 1.07 -1.49
C LYS A 622 33.88 2.49 -1.42
N GLU A 623 34.74 2.86 -2.36
CA GLU A 623 35.30 4.19 -2.59
C GLU A 623 34.24 5.28 -2.86
N HIS A 624 33.07 4.91 -3.39
CA HIS A 624 31.93 5.80 -3.58
C HIS A 624 31.06 5.90 -2.31
N TRP A 625 31.12 4.90 -1.42
CA TRP A 625 30.36 4.82 -0.17
C TRP A 625 31.24 4.72 1.10
N SER A 626 32.37 5.43 1.10
CA SER A 626 33.27 5.55 2.27
C SER A 626 33.48 7.01 2.67
N TYR A 627 34.22 7.22 3.75
CA TYR A 627 34.92 8.49 3.97
C TYR A 627 36.16 8.54 3.04
N PRO A 628 36.41 9.67 2.35
CA PRO A 628 37.71 9.96 1.74
C PRO A 628 38.81 10.21 2.77
N ASP A 629 40.07 10.00 2.38
CA ASP A 629 41.25 10.15 3.25
C ASP A 629 41.46 11.57 3.80
N TRP A 630 40.88 12.59 3.16
CA TRP A 630 40.93 13.99 3.62
C TRP A 630 39.80 14.36 4.59
N ILE A 631 38.94 13.41 4.98
CA ILE A 631 37.86 13.64 5.95
C ILE A 631 38.28 13.19 7.35
N ASP A 632 38.44 14.17 8.23
CA ASP A 632 38.57 13.97 9.66
C ASP A 632 37.26 13.38 10.22
N GLN A 633 37.30 12.08 10.55
CA GLN A 633 36.14 11.33 11.02
C GLN A 633 35.73 11.70 12.45
N GLU A 634 36.64 12.24 13.28
CA GLU A 634 36.34 12.74 14.62
C GLU A 634 35.59 14.07 14.53
N LYS A 635 36.10 15.02 13.74
CA LYS A 635 35.38 16.26 13.40
C LYS A 635 34.02 15.98 12.76
N ALA A 636 33.93 15.00 11.87
CA ALA A 636 32.66 14.58 11.29
C ALA A 636 31.71 13.92 12.33
N ALA A 637 32.23 13.26 13.37
CA ALA A 637 31.42 12.75 14.48
C ALA A 637 30.86 13.89 15.36
N LEU A 638 31.73 14.83 15.76
CA LEU A 638 31.33 16.01 16.53
C LEU A 638 30.31 16.87 15.77
N ALA A 639 30.43 16.99 14.44
CA ALA A 639 29.44 17.67 13.60
C ALA A 639 28.06 16.97 13.63
N ARG A 640 28.03 15.63 13.58
CA ARG A 640 26.79 14.83 13.71
C ARG A 640 26.15 15.02 15.09
N GLU A 641 26.93 14.97 16.16
CA GLU A 641 26.46 15.20 17.52
C GLU A 641 25.86 16.59 17.69
N ALA A 642 26.55 17.63 17.21
CA ALA A 642 26.06 19.01 17.23
C ALA A 642 24.74 19.17 16.45
N MET A 643 24.57 18.47 15.33
CA MET A 643 23.31 18.45 14.56
C MET A 643 22.19 17.68 15.26
N VAL A 644 22.49 16.61 16.00
CA VAL A 644 21.51 15.91 16.85
C VAL A 644 21.00 16.82 17.97
N GLN A 645 21.89 17.54 18.66
CA GLN A 645 21.47 18.49 19.72
C GLN A 645 20.62 19.64 19.16
N LYS A 646 20.88 20.07 17.91
CA LYS A 646 20.06 21.04 17.16
C LYS A 646 18.77 20.46 16.57
N LYS A 647 18.49 19.16 16.73
CA LYS A 647 17.34 18.43 16.16
C LYS A 647 17.22 18.52 14.63
N VAL A 648 18.34 18.66 13.93
CA VAL A 648 18.38 18.70 12.46
C VAL A 648 17.98 17.32 11.90
N ILE A 649 17.07 17.29 10.92
CA ILE A 649 16.62 16.03 10.30
C ILE A 649 17.80 15.31 9.61
N TYR A 650 17.92 14.01 9.89
CA TYR A 650 19.07 13.15 9.57
C TYR A 650 20.43 13.63 10.14
N GLY A 651 20.44 14.60 11.05
CA GLY A 651 21.65 15.24 11.58
C GLY A 651 22.70 14.26 12.12
N GLY A 652 22.26 13.20 12.82
CA GLY A 652 23.14 12.16 13.35
C GLY A 652 23.52 11.04 12.37
N SER A 653 22.94 10.99 11.16
CA SER A 653 23.09 9.84 10.25
C SER A 653 24.40 9.86 9.47
N VAL A 654 25.09 8.71 9.45
CA VAL A 654 26.29 8.47 8.63
C VAL A 654 25.89 8.04 7.22
N SER A 655 25.04 7.02 7.09
CA SER A 655 24.61 6.48 5.78
C SER A 655 23.83 7.49 4.93
N TYR A 656 23.10 8.43 5.55
CA TYR A 656 22.46 9.54 4.81
C TYR A 656 23.48 10.46 4.12
N ARG A 657 24.66 10.65 4.73
CA ARG A 657 25.72 11.49 4.15
C ARG A 657 26.48 10.77 3.03
N HIS A 658 26.71 9.47 3.17
CA HIS A 658 27.21 8.66 2.05
C HIS A 658 26.20 8.62 0.90
N MET A 659 24.89 8.54 1.18
CA MET A 659 23.84 8.68 0.16
C MET A 659 23.91 10.02 -0.57
N CYS A 660 23.88 11.16 0.14
CA CYS A 660 23.92 12.47 -0.54
C CYS A 660 25.24 12.70 -1.31
N ARG A 661 26.38 12.17 -0.83
CA ARG A 661 27.64 12.15 -1.59
C ARG A 661 27.56 11.24 -2.82
N PHE A 662 26.94 10.08 -2.71
CA PHE A 662 26.79 9.10 -3.79
C PHE A 662 25.90 9.62 -4.92
N GLU A 663 24.74 10.18 -4.58
CA GLU A 663 23.84 10.83 -5.53
C GLU A 663 24.49 12.07 -6.15
N SER A 664 25.18 12.92 -5.36
CA SER A 664 25.93 14.06 -5.93
C SER A 664 27.04 13.63 -6.90
N GLY A 665 27.82 12.60 -6.55
CA GLY A 665 29.12 12.35 -7.16
C GLY A 665 29.22 11.14 -8.08
N PHE A 666 28.42 10.10 -7.86
CA PHE A 666 28.84 8.74 -8.23
C PHE A 666 27.77 7.86 -8.88
N PHE A 667 26.47 8.09 -8.71
CA PHE A 667 25.44 7.24 -9.35
C PHE A 667 25.63 7.21 -10.89
N TYR A 668 25.73 8.39 -11.52
CA TYR A 668 25.97 8.54 -12.96
C TYR A 668 27.33 8.01 -13.45
N ARG A 669 28.24 7.63 -12.53
CA ARG A 669 29.56 7.00 -12.80
C ARG A 669 29.53 5.47 -12.63
N HIS A 670 28.43 4.88 -12.12
CA HIS A 670 28.29 3.44 -11.98
C HIS A 670 28.29 2.74 -13.35
N GLU A 671 28.91 1.56 -13.46
CA GLU A 671 29.09 0.84 -14.74
C GLU A 671 27.77 0.61 -15.50
N LEU A 672 26.75 0.11 -14.79
CA LEU A 672 25.39 -0.13 -15.31
C LEU A 672 24.71 1.12 -15.89
N LEU A 673 25.19 2.34 -15.57
CA LEU A 673 24.61 3.60 -16.03
C LEU A 673 25.44 4.27 -17.13
N GLN A 674 26.62 3.75 -17.50
CA GLN A 674 27.42 4.31 -18.60
C GLN A 674 26.80 4.07 -19.98
N LEU A 675 25.88 3.10 -20.09
CA LEU A 675 25.23 2.73 -21.34
C LEU A 675 24.13 3.71 -21.79
N TYR A 676 23.62 4.55 -20.88
CA TYR A 676 22.43 5.39 -21.10
C TYR A 676 22.75 6.88 -21.22
N ASP A 677 21.87 7.59 -21.93
CA ASP A 677 21.92 9.06 -22.13
C ASP A 677 20.99 9.81 -21.18
N TYR A 678 19.88 9.19 -20.74
CA TYR A 678 18.91 9.75 -19.80
C TYR A 678 18.61 8.80 -18.63
N TYR A 679 18.16 9.36 -17.50
CA TYR A 679 17.64 8.61 -16.36
C TYR A 679 16.36 9.22 -15.79
N TRP A 680 15.55 8.41 -15.11
CA TRP A 680 14.52 8.87 -14.19
C TRP A 680 14.79 8.26 -12.80
N ARG A 681 15.11 9.10 -11.81
CA ARG A 681 15.28 8.69 -10.41
C ARG A 681 13.93 8.45 -9.76
N VAL A 682 13.79 7.29 -9.11
CA VAL A 682 12.57 6.84 -8.43
C VAL A 682 12.92 6.25 -7.07
N GLU A 683 12.44 6.86 -6.00
CA GLU A 683 12.63 6.39 -4.61
C GLU A 683 11.58 5.34 -4.19
N PRO A 684 11.81 4.59 -3.09
CA PRO A 684 10.77 3.85 -2.37
C PRO A 684 9.64 4.77 -1.83
N ASP A 685 8.43 4.22 -1.66
CA ASP A 685 7.23 4.90 -1.13
C ASP A 685 6.73 6.15 -1.88
N ILE A 686 7.12 6.32 -3.16
CA ILE A 686 6.55 7.37 -4.02
C ILE A 686 5.14 7.03 -4.51
N LYS A 687 4.43 8.03 -5.06
CA LYS A 687 3.15 7.84 -5.78
C LYS A 687 3.15 8.60 -7.09
N ILE A 688 2.51 8.02 -8.10
CA ILE A 688 2.24 8.64 -9.41
C ILE A 688 0.73 8.74 -9.55
N TYR A 689 0.20 9.95 -9.40
CA TYR A 689 -1.24 10.17 -9.23
C TYR A 689 -2.02 10.15 -10.54
N CYS A 690 -1.39 10.54 -11.63
CA CYS A 690 -2.00 10.71 -12.95
C CYS A 690 -1.51 9.61 -13.91
N ASP A 691 -2.25 9.29 -14.97
CA ASP A 691 -1.68 8.51 -16.10
C ASP A 691 -0.71 9.41 -16.89
N ILE A 692 0.38 8.83 -17.40
CA ILE A 692 1.40 9.51 -18.21
C ILE A 692 1.39 8.86 -19.59
N ASP A 693 0.68 9.50 -20.51
CA ASP A 693 0.30 9.02 -21.84
C ASP A 693 1.31 9.37 -22.96
N TYR A 694 2.46 9.95 -22.60
CA TYR A 694 3.58 10.25 -23.50
C TYR A 694 4.90 9.71 -22.95
N ASP A 695 5.86 9.43 -23.83
CA ASP A 695 7.21 9.05 -23.43
C ASP A 695 7.96 10.30 -22.91
N ILE A 696 8.16 10.35 -21.59
CA ILE A 696 8.86 11.42 -20.87
C ILE A 696 10.33 11.55 -21.32
N PHE A 697 11.01 10.45 -21.63
CA PHE A 697 12.39 10.49 -22.12
C PHE A 697 12.46 11.02 -23.55
N LYS A 698 11.51 10.63 -24.40
CA LYS A 698 11.36 11.19 -25.74
C LYS A 698 11.01 12.67 -25.69
N PHE A 699 10.11 13.10 -24.80
CA PHE A 699 9.82 14.52 -24.58
C PHE A 699 11.09 15.29 -24.22
N MET A 700 11.90 14.78 -23.28
CA MET A 700 13.16 15.41 -22.87
C MET A 700 14.22 15.46 -24.00
N LYS A 701 14.31 14.43 -24.84
CA LYS A 701 15.18 14.39 -26.04
C LYS A 701 14.72 15.38 -27.11
N ASP A 702 13.46 15.29 -27.52
CA ASP A 702 12.88 16.06 -28.63
C ASP A 702 12.80 17.58 -28.33
N ASN A 703 12.67 17.98 -27.05
CA ASN A 703 12.64 19.38 -26.62
C ASN A 703 13.98 19.92 -26.10
N ASP A 704 15.08 19.16 -26.30
CA ASP A 704 16.44 19.37 -25.77
C ASP A 704 16.43 19.90 -24.33
N LYS A 705 15.95 19.06 -23.42
CA LYS A 705 15.96 19.26 -21.97
C LYS A 705 17.01 18.38 -21.32
N MET A 706 17.53 18.85 -20.18
CA MET A 706 18.62 18.21 -19.45
C MET A 706 18.28 17.90 -17.99
N TYR A 707 17.34 18.62 -17.38
CA TYR A 707 16.92 18.39 -16.00
C TYR A 707 15.42 18.70 -15.85
N GLY A 708 14.62 17.72 -15.43
CA GLY A 708 13.18 17.82 -15.27
C GLY A 708 12.73 17.44 -13.86
N PHE A 709 11.91 18.28 -13.23
CA PHE A 709 11.49 18.15 -11.82
C PHE A 709 9.97 18.33 -11.64
N THR A 710 9.46 17.90 -10.48
CA THR A 710 8.05 18.08 -10.06
C THR A 710 7.89 18.91 -8.77
N ILE A 711 8.91 19.00 -7.91
CA ILE A 711 8.82 19.72 -6.63
C ILE A 711 10.08 20.59 -6.43
N SER A 712 9.92 21.82 -5.92
CA SER A 712 11.04 22.68 -5.56
C SER A 712 10.74 23.54 -4.32
N LEU A 713 11.74 23.71 -3.45
CA LEU A 713 11.61 24.29 -2.10
C LEU A 713 12.95 24.89 -1.62
N PRO A 714 12.99 25.72 -0.55
CA PRO A 714 14.23 26.13 0.08
C PRO A 714 14.78 25.03 1.02
N GLU A 715 16.10 24.79 1.01
CA GLU A 715 16.78 23.90 1.97
C GLU A 715 16.96 24.59 3.33
N TYR A 716 16.99 23.78 4.40
CA TYR A 716 17.28 24.24 5.77
C TYR A 716 18.72 24.74 5.87
N LYS A 717 18.91 26.05 6.10
CA LYS A 717 20.23 26.71 6.07
C LYS A 717 21.24 26.13 7.08
N GLU A 718 20.76 25.50 8.14
CA GLU A 718 21.54 24.77 9.15
C GLU A 718 22.29 23.55 8.59
N THR A 719 21.90 23.05 7.42
CA THR A 719 22.42 21.81 6.80
C THR A 719 23.47 22.08 5.73
N ILE A 720 23.49 23.31 5.20
CA ILE A 720 24.33 23.80 4.10
C ILE A 720 25.05 25.15 4.38
N PRO A 721 25.42 25.53 5.64
CA PRO A 721 25.86 26.88 5.95
C PRO A 721 27.11 27.38 5.21
N THR A 722 27.96 26.50 4.65
CA THR A 722 29.09 26.92 3.78
C THR A 722 28.97 26.52 2.31
N LEU A 723 27.86 25.89 1.88
CA LEU A 723 27.70 25.42 0.49
C LEU A 723 27.81 26.56 -0.53
N TRP A 724 27.14 27.70 -0.29
CA TRP A 724 27.18 28.83 -1.22
C TRP A 724 28.54 29.54 -1.24
N GLU A 725 29.19 29.70 -0.09
CA GLU A 725 30.53 30.31 -0.03
C GLU A 725 31.60 29.42 -0.67
N THR A 726 31.43 28.10 -0.63
CA THR A 726 32.24 27.15 -1.39
C THR A 726 31.94 27.23 -2.90
N THR A 727 30.66 27.36 -3.27
CA THR A 727 30.23 27.51 -4.67
C THR A 727 30.76 28.80 -5.30
N LYS A 728 30.67 29.94 -4.60
CA LYS A 728 31.19 31.23 -5.07
C LYS A 728 32.67 31.16 -5.41
N LYS A 729 33.49 30.61 -4.51
CA LYS A 729 34.93 30.43 -4.76
C LYS A 729 35.19 29.55 -5.98
N PHE A 730 34.45 28.45 -6.14
CA PHE A 730 34.57 27.61 -7.33
C PHE A 730 34.30 28.39 -8.63
N ILE A 731 33.25 29.23 -8.69
CA ILE A 731 32.94 30.03 -9.89
C ILE A 731 33.79 31.30 -10.05
N GLU A 732 34.37 31.83 -8.97
CA GLU A 732 35.41 32.88 -9.00
C GLU A 732 36.73 32.32 -9.57
N GLU A 733 37.09 31.09 -9.21
CA GLU A 733 38.26 30.36 -9.75
C GLU A 733 38.02 29.83 -11.17
N ASN A 734 36.78 29.51 -11.54
CA ASN A 734 36.40 28.88 -12.82
C ASN A 734 35.22 29.62 -13.51
N PRO A 735 35.32 30.93 -13.82
CA PRO A 735 34.20 31.73 -14.32
C PRO A 735 33.69 31.28 -15.70
N ASN A 736 34.51 30.55 -16.45
CA ASN A 736 34.17 29.97 -17.76
C ASN A 736 33.19 28.78 -17.68
N PHE A 737 32.83 28.30 -16.48
CA PHE A 737 31.81 27.25 -16.31
C PHE A 737 30.41 27.79 -16.02
N VAL A 738 30.25 29.08 -15.70
CA VAL A 738 28.92 29.69 -15.53
C VAL A 738 28.34 30.02 -16.89
N ASP A 739 27.18 29.45 -17.21
CA ASP A 739 26.49 29.71 -18.47
C ASP A 739 25.96 31.16 -18.52
N PRO A 740 26.12 31.90 -19.63
CA PRO A 740 25.63 33.28 -19.75
C PRO A 740 24.09 33.40 -19.69
N ASN A 741 23.36 32.31 -19.91
CA ASN A 741 21.91 32.18 -19.78
C ASN A 741 21.51 31.31 -18.57
N SER A 742 22.40 31.19 -17.58
CA SER A 742 22.19 30.45 -16.33
C SER A 742 20.92 30.89 -15.55
N ASN A 743 20.43 30.00 -14.71
CA ASN A 743 19.25 30.19 -13.86
C ASN A 743 19.59 30.91 -12.53
N MET A 744 20.66 31.72 -12.49
CA MET A 744 21.16 32.41 -11.28
C MET A 744 20.05 33.20 -10.55
N ALA A 745 19.20 33.91 -11.31
CA ALA A 745 18.09 34.71 -10.77
C ALA A 745 16.98 33.88 -10.08
N TRP A 746 17.02 32.54 -10.15
CA TRP A 746 16.14 31.66 -9.39
C TRP A 746 16.76 31.27 -8.04
N ILE A 747 18.02 30.80 -8.03
CA ILE A 747 18.75 30.40 -6.80
C ILE A 747 19.23 31.58 -5.93
N SER A 748 19.26 32.80 -6.49
CA SER A 748 19.63 34.02 -5.79
C SER A 748 18.61 35.13 -6.05
N ASP A 749 18.52 36.08 -5.12
CA ASP A 749 17.69 37.29 -5.20
C ASP A 749 18.55 38.57 -5.24
N ASP A 750 19.88 38.44 -5.21
CA ASP A 750 20.86 39.51 -5.13
C ASP A 750 22.03 39.31 -6.12
N ASN A 751 21.74 38.72 -7.28
CA ASN A 751 22.69 38.44 -8.37
C ASN A 751 23.90 37.58 -7.98
N GLY A 752 23.68 36.62 -7.06
CA GLY A 752 24.67 35.62 -6.66
C GLY A 752 25.44 35.95 -5.37
N ASN A 753 25.20 37.10 -4.73
CA ASN A 753 25.86 37.43 -3.47
C ASN A 753 25.49 36.42 -2.36
N THR A 754 24.21 36.04 -2.29
CA THR A 754 23.69 35.00 -1.39
C THR A 754 22.80 33.97 -2.11
N TYR A 755 22.75 32.76 -1.55
CA TYR A 755 21.81 31.70 -1.92
C TYR A 755 20.52 31.84 -1.11
N ASN A 756 19.38 31.86 -1.79
CA ASN A 756 18.08 31.93 -1.12
C ASN A 756 17.65 30.58 -0.52
N GLY A 757 18.24 29.47 -0.97
CA GLY A 757 17.94 28.09 -0.55
C GLY A 757 17.23 27.24 -1.59
N CYS A 758 16.68 27.84 -2.65
CA CYS A 758 15.81 27.18 -3.63
C CYS A 758 16.51 26.08 -4.40
N HIS A 759 15.97 24.87 -4.30
CA HIS A 759 16.43 23.68 -5.00
C HIS A 759 15.24 22.84 -5.51
N PHE A 760 15.47 22.11 -6.59
CA PHE A 760 14.62 21.04 -7.09
C PHE A 760 14.82 19.79 -6.22
N TRP A 761 13.76 19.03 -5.97
CA TRP A 761 13.78 17.96 -4.99
C TRP A 761 14.13 16.60 -5.63
N SER A 762 15.39 16.17 -5.46
CA SER A 762 16.05 15.12 -6.26
C SER A 762 15.44 13.70 -6.23
N ASN A 763 14.47 13.42 -5.36
CA ASN A 763 13.74 12.15 -5.40
C ASN A 763 12.85 12.00 -6.64
N PHE A 764 12.52 13.11 -7.33
CA PHE A 764 12.06 13.10 -8.71
C PHE A 764 13.05 13.89 -9.57
N GLU A 765 13.81 13.17 -10.40
CA GLU A 765 14.61 13.76 -11.47
C GLU A 765 14.41 12.95 -12.74
N VAL A 766 14.04 13.63 -13.83
CA VAL A 766 14.27 13.12 -15.18
C VAL A 766 15.45 13.90 -15.75
N GLY A 767 16.62 13.28 -15.84
CA GLY A 767 17.86 13.97 -16.17
C GLY A 767 18.57 13.38 -17.39
N ALA A 768 19.28 14.22 -18.13
CA ALA A 768 20.23 13.78 -19.14
C ALA A 768 21.60 13.53 -18.46
N PHE A 769 22.15 12.33 -18.56
CA PHE A 769 23.47 12.01 -17.99
C PHE A 769 24.59 12.91 -18.54
N LYS A 770 24.41 13.51 -19.72
CA LYS A 770 25.31 14.53 -20.29
C LYS A 770 25.54 15.72 -19.36
N LEU A 771 24.61 16.04 -18.46
CA LEU A 771 24.74 17.09 -17.43
C LEU A 771 25.80 16.74 -16.37
N TRP A 772 25.69 15.57 -15.76
CA TRP A 772 26.61 15.14 -14.70
C TRP A 772 27.98 14.72 -15.25
N ARG A 773 28.03 14.34 -16.53
CA ARG A 773 29.27 14.07 -17.27
C ARG A 773 29.98 15.33 -17.79
N LEU A 774 29.49 16.54 -17.50
CA LEU A 774 30.19 17.79 -17.82
C LEU A 774 31.50 17.92 -17.01
N GLU A 775 32.53 18.52 -17.62
CA GLU A 775 33.77 18.90 -16.94
C GLU A 775 33.49 19.87 -15.78
N ALA A 776 32.60 20.85 -16.01
CA ALA A 776 32.13 21.80 -15.01
C ALA A 776 31.57 21.09 -13.76
N TYR A 777 30.65 20.12 -13.95
CA TYR A 777 30.07 19.38 -12.83
C TYR A 777 31.08 18.46 -12.15
N THR A 778 31.92 17.79 -12.93
CA THR A 778 32.97 16.90 -12.41
C THR A 778 33.91 17.67 -11.47
N LYS A 779 34.41 18.83 -11.90
CA LYS A 779 35.28 19.71 -11.10
C LYS A 779 34.55 20.33 -9.92
N TYR A 780 33.29 20.74 -10.10
CA TYR A 780 32.46 21.29 -9.01
C TYR A 780 32.26 20.26 -7.89
N PHE A 781 31.84 19.03 -8.23
CA PHE A 781 31.70 17.96 -7.27
C PHE A 781 33.02 17.66 -6.54
N GLU A 782 34.15 17.58 -7.26
CA GLU A 782 35.46 17.37 -6.63
C GLU A 782 35.88 18.50 -5.70
N TYR A 783 35.50 19.75 -6.00
CA TYR A 783 35.73 20.91 -5.13
C TYR A 783 34.88 20.82 -3.86
N LEU A 784 33.60 20.45 -3.99
CA LEU A 784 32.70 20.22 -2.85
C LEU A 784 33.14 19.04 -1.96
N ASP A 785 33.54 17.92 -2.56
CA ASP A 785 33.96 16.73 -1.82
C ASP A 785 35.26 16.98 -1.04
N LYS A 786 36.20 17.77 -1.61
CA LYS A 786 37.42 18.26 -0.92
C LYS A 786 37.12 19.26 0.19
N ALA A 787 36.11 20.12 0.04
CA ALA A 787 35.63 20.99 1.13
C ALA A 787 35.00 20.19 2.28
N GLY A 788 34.48 18.98 1.99
CA GLY A 788 34.04 18.00 2.99
C GLY A 788 32.68 18.31 3.64
N GLY A 789 31.89 19.24 3.10
CA GLY A 789 30.61 19.64 3.67
C GLY A 789 29.53 18.54 3.68
N PHE A 790 29.67 17.50 2.84
CA PHE A 790 28.88 16.26 2.96
C PHE A 790 29.03 15.61 4.36
N PHE A 791 30.18 15.76 5.01
CA PHE A 791 30.51 15.10 6.28
C PHE A 791 30.65 16.06 7.47
N TYR A 792 31.17 17.27 7.25
CA TYR A 792 31.27 18.32 8.27
C TYR A 792 29.97 19.11 8.45
N GLU A 793 29.08 19.10 7.45
CA GLU A 793 27.73 19.67 7.51
C GLU A 793 26.71 18.55 7.21
N ARG A 794 25.71 18.78 6.36
CA ARG A 794 24.78 17.77 5.84
C ARG A 794 24.30 18.14 4.43
N TRP A 795 25.24 18.45 3.54
CA TRP A 795 24.93 18.81 2.15
C TRP A 795 24.13 17.71 1.46
N GLY A 796 22.93 18.04 1.03
CA GLY A 796 22.09 17.17 0.20
C GLY A 796 22.53 17.19 -1.26
N ASP A 797 22.30 16.08 -1.95
CA ASP A 797 22.35 15.97 -3.41
C ASP A 797 21.39 16.96 -4.08
N ALA A 798 20.16 17.11 -3.55
CA ALA A 798 19.15 18.01 -4.12
C ALA A 798 19.63 19.47 -4.33
N PRO A 799 20.16 20.20 -3.32
CA PRO A 799 20.75 21.52 -3.55
C PRO A 799 22.04 21.50 -4.39
N VAL A 800 22.86 20.44 -4.33
CA VAL A 800 24.08 20.34 -5.16
C VAL A 800 23.74 20.22 -6.66
N HIS A 801 22.82 19.32 -7.01
CA HIS A 801 22.26 19.15 -8.35
C HIS A 801 21.59 20.45 -8.83
N SER A 802 20.80 21.09 -7.97
CA SER A 802 20.04 22.30 -8.34
C SER A 802 20.92 23.52 -8.58
N ILE A 803 21.98 23.70 -7.78
CA ILE A 803 22.97 24.76 -8.00
C ILE A 803 23.72 24.49 -9.31
N ALA A 804 24.18 23.26 -9.54
CA ALA A 804 24.87 22.89 -10.77
C ALA A 804 24.00 23.06 -12.03
N ALA A 805 22.79 22.52 -12.03
CA ALA A 805 21.82 22.69 -13.12
C ALA A 805 21.40 24.15 -13.31
N SER A 806 21.48 24.98 -12.27
CA SER A 806 21.20 26.41 -12.37
C SER A 806 22.38 27.27 -12.81
N LEU A 807 23.62 26.76 -12.75
CA LEU A 807 24.84 27.52 -13.10
C LEU A 807 25.49 27.06 -14.41
N PHE A 808 25.54 25.76 -14.69
CA PHE A 808 26.42 25.18 -15.72
C PHE A 808 25.70 24.84 -17.04
N ILE A 809 24.41 25.15 -17.16
CA ILE A 809 23.61 24.97 -18.38
C ILE A 809 22.66 26.17 -18.60
N PRO A 810 22.25 26.45 -19.84
CA PRO A 810 21.22 27.44 -20.14
C PRO A 810 19.90 27.09 -19.44
N LYS A 811 19.21 28.10 -18.90
CA LYS A 811 17.99 27.87 -18.10
C LYS A 811 16.85 27.19 -18.87
N ASP A 812 16.77 27.32 -20.20
CA ASP A 812 15.76 26.64 -21.04
C ASP A 812 15.92 25.11 -21.10
N LYS A 813 17.04 24.57 -20.59
CA LYS A 813 17.29 23.13 -20.43
C LYS A 813 16.64 22.54 -19.19
N ILE A 814 16.15 23.37 -18.28
CA ILE A 814 15.40 22.96 -17.09
C ILE A 814 13.90 22.91 -17.42
N HIS A 815 13.21 21.86 -16.98
CA HIS A 815 11.78 21.66 -17.21
C HIS A 815 11.02 21.35 -15.92
N PHE A 816 9.75 21.76 -15.86
CA PHE A 816 8.83 21.48 -14.75
C PHE A 816 7.63 20.69 -15.25
N PHE A 817 7.47 19.47 -14.75
CA PHE A 817 6.37 18.56 -15.10
C PHE A 817 5.11 18.86 -14.25
N GLY A 818 4.38 19.91 -14.61
CA GLY A 818 3.14 20.33 -13.92
C GLY A 818 1.94 19.39 -14.10
N ASP A 819 2.05 18.45 -15.05
CA ASP A 819 1.08 17.41 -15.39
C ASP A 819 1.35 16.08 -14.66
N VAL A 820 2.62 15.79 -14.33
CA VAL A 820 3.04 14.57 -13.63
C VAL A 820 2.73 14.67 -12.15
N GLY A 821 1.47 14.37 -11.79
CA GLY A 821 1.05 14.29 -10.40
C GLY A 821 1.90 13.30 -9.61
N TYR A 822 2.61 13.78 -8.59
CA TYR A 822 3.66 13.05 -7.86
C TYR A 822 3.56 13.29 -6.35
N TYR A 823 4.03 12.31 -5.57
CA TYR A 823 4.25 12.48 -4.13
C TYR A 823 5.48 11.72 -3.66
N HIS A 824 6.24 12.38 -2.78
CA HIS A 824 7.20 11.80 -1.88
C HIS A 824 7.07 12.52 -0.53
N VAL A 825 7.25 11.83 0.60
CA VAL A 825 6.86 12.38 1.91
C VAL A 825 7.64 13.65 2.29
N PRO A 826 7.00 14.79 2.61
CA PRO A 826 5.55 15.02 2.79
C PRO A 826 4.84 15.74 1.63
N PHE A 827 5.51 16.10 0.53
CA PHE A 827 5.00 17.05 -0.47
C PHE A 827 4.36 16.39 -1.69
N HIS A 828 3.37 17.10 -2.26
CA HIS A 828 2.66 16.70 -3.47
C HIS A 828 2.91 17.71 -4.60
N ASN A 829 3.14 17.22 -5.81
CA ASN A 829 2.84 17.94 -7.04
C ASN A 829 1.48 17.41 -7.52
N CYS A 830 0.45 18.25 -7.61
CA CYS A 830 -0.85 17.85 -8.15
C CYS A 830 -1.33 18.88 -9.17
N PRO A 831 -1.70 18.48 -10.41
CA PRO A 831 -2.29 19.40 -11.37
C PRO A 831 -3.51 20.08 -10.75
N VAL A 832 -3.49 21.41 -10.67
CA VAL A 832 -4.53 22.18 -9.96
C VAL A 832 -5.74 22.50 -10.84
N ASP A 833 -5.56 22.54 -12.16
CA ASP A 833 -6.66 22.66 -13.10
C ASP A 833 -7.39 21.32 -13.27
N GLU A 834 -8.70 21.43 -13.49
CA GLU A 834 -9.61 20.29 -13.63
C GLU A 834 -9.45 19.57 -14.98
N GLU A 835 -9.08 20.30 -16.03
CA GLU A 835 -8.90 19.77 -17.39
C GLU A 835 -7.77 18.74 -17.43
N THR A 836 -6.59 19.06 -16.90
CA THR A 836 -5.46 18.12 -16.77
C THR A 836 -5.80 16.96 -15.84
N ARG A 837 -6.48 17.22 -14.70
CA ARG A 837 -6.84 16.14 -13.77
C ARG A 837 -7.80 15.13 -14.38
N THR A 838 -8.82 15.59 -15.11
CA THR A 838 -9.78 14.71 -15.78
C THR A 838 -9.11 13.98 -16.94
N ALA A 839 -8.35 14.67 -17.79
CA ALA A 839 -7.69 14.06 -18.96
C ALA A 839 -6.56 13.07 -18.61
N LYS A 840 -5.90 13.23 -17.45
CA LYS A 840 -4.91 12.28 -16.91
C LYS A 840 -5.48 11.41 -15.76
N HIS A 841 -6.78 11.49 -15.54
CA HIS A 841 -7.57 10.75 -14.53
C HIS A 841 -6.94 10.75 -13.11
N CYS A 842 -6.44 11.89 -12.64
CA CYS A 842 -5.56 12.03 -11.47
C CYS A 842 -6.24 11.68 -10.13
N MET A 843 -5.54 10.95 -9.26
CA MET A 843 -6.00 10.55 -7.91
C MET A 843 -5.42 11.39 -6.74
N CYS A 844 -5.03 12.64 -7.01
CA CYS A 844 -4.58 13.60 -5.99
C CYS A 844 -5.62 14.71 -5.77
N GLN A 845 -5.70 15.23 -4.54
CA GLN A 845 -6.56 16.36 -4.23
C GLN A 845 -5.81 17.69 -4.49
N PRO A 846 -6.35 18.62 -5.30
CA PRO A 846 -5.66 19.90 -5.60
C PRO A 846 -5.28 20.70 -4.37
N LYS A 847 -6.08 20.61 -3.29
CA LYS A 847 -5.80 21.29 -2.02
C LYS A 847 -4.49 20.81 -1.36
N ASP A 848 -4.01 19.62 -1.67
CA ASP A 848 -2.79 19.05 -1.06
C ASP A 848 -1.53 19.40 -1.86
N ASP A 849 -1.69 20.08 -3.02
CA ASP A 849 -0.57 20.57 -3.82
C ASP A 849 0.33 21.52 -3.03
N PHE A 850 1.64 21.29 -3.17
CA PHE A 850 2.69 22.14 -2.63
C PHE A 850 3.18 23.19 -3.64
N THR A 851 3.05 22.93 -4.94
CA THR A 851 3.62 23.72 -6.05
C THR A 851 3.34 25.21 -5.94
N TRP A 852 2.13 25.61 -5.59
CA TRP A 852 1.72 27.03 -5.56
C TRP A 852 1.82 27.71 -4.19
N ARG A 853 2.20 26.97 -3.14
CA ARG A 853 2.30 27.45 -1.75
C ARG A 853 3.45 28.46 -1.57
N GLY A 854 3.31 29.35 -0.60
CA GLY A 854 4.33 30.38 -0.29
C GLY A 854 5.72 29.86 0.11
N TYR A 855 5.86 28.57 0.45
CA TYR A 855 7.15 27.92 0.75
C TYR A 855 7.75 27.15 -0.44
N SER A 856 7.04 27.07 -1.58
CA SER A 856 7.54 26.46 -2.81
C SER A 856 8.41 27.45 -3.60
N CYS A 857 9.43 26.95 -4.29
CA CYS A 857 10.25 27.74 -5.20
C CYS A 857 9.73 27.74 -6.66
N THR A 858 8.69 26.94 -6.96
CA THR A 858 8.10 26.85 -8.31
C THR A 858 7.40 28.14 -8.75
N PRO A 859 6.71 28.93 -7.89
CA PRO A 859 6.16 30.23 -8.29
C PRO A 859 7.26 31.21 -8.72
N LYS A 860 8.44 31.16 -8.09
CA LYS A 860 9.62 31.93 -8.53
C LYS A 860 10.17 31.39 -9.85
N PHE A 861 10.23 30.06 -10.03
CA PHE A 861 10.66 29.43 -11.29
C PHE A 861 9.84 29.95 -12.47
N PHE A 862 8.50 29.91 -12.36
CA PHE A 862 7.59 30.41 -13.39
C PHE A 862 7.85 31.89 -13.71
N THR A 863 8.07 32.75 -12.70
CA THR A 863 8.39 34.17 -12.91
C THR A 863 9.72 34.36 -13.65
N GLN A 864 10.78 33.65 -13.26
CA GLN A 864 12.13 33.81 -13.85
C GLN A 864 12.27 33.19 -15.25
N HIS A 865 11.35 32.29 -15.63
CA HIS A 865 11.27 31.65 -16.94
C HIS A 865 10.17 32.23 -17.85
N GLY A 866 9.36 33.18 -17.35
CA GLY A 866 8.25 33.79 -18.11
C GLY A 866 7.08 32.83 -18.39
N LEU A 867 6.93 31.78 -17.58
CA LEU A 867 5.93 30.72 -17.79
C LEU A 867 4.54 31.14 -17.31
N LYS A 868 3.52 30.80 -18.10
CA LYS A 868 2.11 30.97 -17.72
C LYS A 868 1.71 29.91 -16.69
N ARG A 869 1.21 30.36 -15.53
CA ARG A 869 0.67 29.47 -14.47
C ARG A 869 -0.68 28.84 -14.89
N PRO A 870 -1.01 27.62 -14.41
CA PRO A 870 -2.26 26.93 -14.78
C PRO A 870 -3.50 27.66 -14.25
N LYS A 871 -4.66 27.42 -14.87
CA LYS A 871 -5.91 28.12 -14.54
C LYS A 871 -6.35 27.82 -13.10
N GLY A 872 -6.47 28.85 -12.26
CA GLY A 872 -6.96 28.72 -10.88
C GLY A 872 -5.88 28.39 -9.84
N TRP A 873 -4.59 28.45 -10.21
CA TRP A 873 -3.47 28.30 -9.27
C TRP A 873 -3.58 29.25 -8.06
N GLU A 874 -4.22 30.41 -8.25
CA GLU A 874 -4.47 31.43 -7.22
C GLU A 874 -5.14 30.85 -5.96
N ASN A 875 -6.04 29.87 -6.14
CA ASN A 875 -6.81 29.23 -5.07
C ASN A 875 -5.96 28.34 -4.14
N PHE A 876 -4.74 28.00 -4.55
CA PHE A 876 -3.85 27.04 -3.89
C PHE A 876 -2.59 27.69 -3.28
N THR A 877 -2.63 29.01 -3.09
CA THR A 877 -1.46 29.82 -2.68
C THR A 877 -1.23 29.96 -1.17
N GLN A 878 -2.25 29.66 -0.35
CA GLN A 878 -2.25 29.89 1.11
C GLN A 878 -1.29 28.96 1.88
#